data_AF-E4KR16-F1
#
_entry.id   AF-E4KR16-F1
#
_cell.length_a   1.000
_cell.length_b   1.000
_cell.length_c   1.000
_cell.angle_alpha   90.00
_cell.angle_beta   90.00
_cell.angle_gamma   90.00
#
_symmetry.space_group_name_H-M   'P 1'
#
loop_
_entity.id
_entity.type
_entity.pdbx_description
1 polymer ?
#
loop_
_entity_poly.entity_id
_entity_poly.type
_entity_poly.pdbx_seq_one_letter_code
_entity_poly.pdbx_strand_id
1 'polypeptide(L)'
;MSYQALYRVWRPQTFDELIGQNVIQQTLKNAVMNQQLSHAYLFTGPRGTGKTSAAKILAKAVNCQNPQNGNPCNECEACRLINEGQMSDIIEIDAASNNGVEEIRDLRDNVRYAASQAKYKVYIIDEVHMLTTGAFNALLKTLEEPPANVLFILATTEPHKIPATIISRTQRFDFHRIADKDLIDRMAYILDTDKIAYDQEALEIIARAARGGMRDSLSLLDQALSYNRDQVSVENALQVSGSMDQQEFVKYLMAVYSQQAQHALELLDQQLAQGKQANRFIEELVVFARDMLLSLHTKTNQTLLKADELKLIKDTIPVDYYYRVIDQLNQAQQQMRFSTQADIFLQVMTVELAYGQPQTASISTGETSIPSDFQQAFDSLQAEFSHLRQVVNDQADLIKDLRAKLEVRVNPINENKLAAQENVSQPSKLRPRPRPRTRQSQYHLDLYSIYGVLNQATREAIEAIKEQWNQIIQDLSPQDRVPLLNSKPLAANDHAVLISVENEENSGLLQHNAHLAGQLRAGIQQTLQMTLDLVFIKQADWPTTRRNYTTILASAKDKQVDLSPYKDQKLTIEYEMPTSATSSVAQITSWTDVYTDQALQVNQEAKSAQDSDLSGQDHLQLDQNDQGSSSQESIAETASEVKDQAKPEPAAPLPASVQKAIDIFGEDNINIIYD
;
A
#
# COMPACT_ATOMS: atom_id res chain seq x y z
N MET A 1 27.11 22.45 29.12
CA MET A 1 25.96 22.46 28.19
C MET A 1 25.06 21.29 28.55
N SER A 2 23.77 21.31 28.19
CA SER A 2 22.91 20.12 28.29
C SER A 2 23.38 19.07 27.29
N TYR A 3 23.39 17.79 27.69
CA TYR A 3 23.65 16.67 26.79
C TYR A 3 22.63 16.65 25.66
N GLN A 4 23.09 16.55 24.40
CA GLN A 4 22.24 16.39 23.22
C GLN A 4 22.59 15.06 22.55
N ALA A 5 21.58 14.21 22.38
CA ALA A 5 21.74 12.90 21.76
C ALA A 5 22.35 13.00 20.34
N LEU A 6 23.27 12.09 20.00
CA LEU A 6 24.05 12.15 18.75
C LEU A 6 23.19 12.34 17.49
N TYR A 7 22.03 11.67 17.39
CA TYR A 7 21.14 11.77 16.22
C TYR A 7 20.56 13.19 15.99
N ARG A 8 20.64 14.10 16.97
CA ARG A 8 20.27 15.52 16.85
C ARG A 8 21.45 16.37 16.42
N VAL A 9 22.60 16.20 17.08
CA VAL A 9 23.84 16.95 16.81
C VAL A 9 24.34 16.65 15.39
N TRP A 10 24.43 15.37 15.05
CA TRP A 10 24.94 14.87 13.78
C TRP A 10 23.87 14.76 12.68
N ARG A 11 22.73 15.45 12.83
CA ARG A 11 21.69 15.54 11.80
C ARG A 11 22.24 16.26 10.56
N PRO A 12 22.18 15.65 9.36
CA PRO A 12 22.66 16.25 8.11
C PRO A 12 22.17 17.67 7.85
N GLN A 13 23.09 18.59 7.53
CA GLN A 13 22.82 20.01 7.28
C GLN A 13 22.83 20.40 5.81
N THR A 14 23.50 19.61 4.96
CA THR A 14 23.56 19.72 3.48
C THR A 14 23.11 18.41 2.82
N PHE A 15 22.89 18.42 1.50
CA PHE A 15 22.48 17.20 0.79
C PHE A 15 23.62 16.16 0.72
N ASP A 16 24.89 16.59 0.73
CA ASP A 16 26.06 15.68 0.70
C ASP A 16 26.27 14.93 2.03
N GLU A 17 25.71 15.42 3.13
CA GLU A 17 25.71 14.74 4.43
C GLU A 17 24.60 13.68 4.56
N LEU A 18 23.66 13.61 3.61
CA LEU A 18 22.72 12.49 3.53
C LEU A 18 23.48 11.26 3.04
N ILE A 19 23.15 10.08 3.58
CA ILE A 19 23.93 8.87 3.36
C ILE A 19 23.03 7.77 2.77
N GLY A 20 23.54 7.06 1.76
CA GLY A 20 22.81 6.02 1.04
C GLY A 20 21.70 6.51 0.08
N GLN A 21 21.59 7.83 -0.19
CA GLN A 21 20.46 8.41 -0.97
C GLN A 21 20.91 9.20 -2.22
N ASN A 22 22.05 8.85 -2.82
CA ASN A 22 22.79 9.65 -3.82
C ASN A 22 21.91 10.18 -4.98
N VAL A 23 20.98 9.37 -5.50
CA VAL A 23 20.07 9.78 -6.59
C VAL A 23 19.11 10.89 -6.15
N ILE A 24 18.58 10.80 -4.92
CA ILE A 24 17.67 11.80 -4.34
C ILE A 24 18.43 13.12 -4.15
N GLN A 25 19.66 13.05 -3.61
CA GLN A 25 20.52 14.22 -3.40
C GLN A 25 20.79 14.96 -4.71
N GLN A 26 21.22 14.25 -5.76
CA GLN A 26 21.48 14.84 -7.08
C GLN A 26 20.22 15.46 -7.68
N THR A 27 19.08 14.78 -7.59
CA THR A 27 17.82 15.28 -8.14
C THR A 27 17.34 16.55 -7.42
N LEU A 28 17.38 16.57 -6.08
CA LEU A 28 16.97 17.73 -5.29
C LEU A 28 17.95 18.91 -5.45
N LYS A 29 19.27 18.65 -5.50
CA LYS A 29 20.27 19.67 -5.84
C LYS A 29 20.00 20.31 -7.20
N ASN A 30 19.77 19.50 -8.23
CA ASN A 30 19.51 19.98 -9.59
C ASN A 30 18.19 20.79 -9.67
N ALA A 31 17.15 20.36 -8.95
CA ALA A 31 15.89 21.11 -8.85
C ALA A 31 16.09 22.50 -8.21
N VAL A 32 16.93 22.61 -7.16
CA VAL A 32 17.30 23.89 -6.55
C VAL A 32 18.16 24.75 -7.48
N MET A 33 19.20 24.18 -8.11
CA MET A 33 20.07 24.90 -9.07
C MET A 33 19.27 25.49 -10.23
N ASN A 34 18.42 24.69 -10.86
CA ASN A 34 17.65 25.08 -12.05
C ASN A 34 16.40 25.90 -11.69
N GLN A 35 16.10 26.09 -10.40
CA GLN A 35 14.84 26.64 -9.88
C GLN A 35 13.58 25.88 -10.36
N GLN A 36 13.74 24.60 -10.72
CA GLN A 36 12.70 23.68 -11.18
C GLN A 36 12.09 22.94 -9.98
N LEU A 37 11.46 23.69 -9.09
CA LEU A 37 10.82 23.17 -7.88
C LEU A 37 9.38 22.72 -8.17
N SER A 38 8.99 21.56 -7.65
CA SER A 38 7.58 21.17 -7.54
C SER A 38 6.91 22.00 -6.44
N HIS A 39 5.60 22.25 -6.55
CA HIS A 39 4.79 22.81 -5.46
C HIS A 39 4.64 21.82 -4.29
N ALA A 40 4.73 20.51 -4.57
CA ALA A 40 4.60 19.47 -3.56
C ALA A 40 5.54 18.26 -3.80
N TYR A 41 6.10 17.76 -2.70
CA TYR A 41 7.02 16.63 -2.63
C TYR A 41 6.45 15.55 -1.69
N LEU A 42 6.63 14.28 -2.04
CA LEU A 42 6.25 13.13 -1.20
C LEU A 42 7.48 12.24 -0.95
N PHE A 43 8.05 12.34 0.25
CA PHE A 43 9.19 11.56 0.70
C PHE A 43 8.69 10.29 1.40
N THR A 44 8.89 9.14 0.76
CA THR A 44 8.40 7.83 1.21
C THR A 44 9.57 6.91 1.54
N GLY A 45 9.45 6.06 2.55
CA GLY A 45 10.47 5.05 2.88
C GLY A 45 10.57 4.75 4.37
N PRO A 46 11.43 3.78 4.78
CA PRO A 46 11.54 3.34 6.18
C PRO A 46 11.85 4.45 7.20
N ARG A 47 11.74 4.14 8.49
CA ARG A 47 12.26 5.02 9.55
C ARG A 47 13.80 5.07 9.51
N GLY A 48 14.37 6.15 10.01
CA GLY A 48 15.83 6.37 10.06
C GLY A 48 16.53 6.72 8.74
N THR A 49 15.89 6.64 7.57
CA THR A 49 16.53 6.82 6.24
C THR A 49 16.78 8.28 5.81
N GLY A 50 16.43 9.25 6.65
CA GLY A 50 16.76 10.67 6.44
C GLY A 50 15.66 11.56 5.85
N LYS A 51 14.44 11.05 5.61
CA LYS A 51 13.29 11.80 5.02
C LYS A 51 13.12 13.23 5.57
N THR A 52 12.88 13.37 6.88
CA THR A 52 12.67 14.67 7.55
C THR A 52 13.92 15.56 7.52
N SER A 53 15.12 14.97 7.51
CA SER A 53 16.37 15.73 7.35
C SER A 53 16.47 16.30 5.93
N ALA A 54 16.19 15.50 4.90
CA ALA A 54 16.14 15.96 3.52
C ALA A 54 15.06 17.04 3.30
N ALA A 55 13.91 16.94 3.98
CA ALA A 55 12.87 17.97 3.95
C ALA A 55 13.40 19.31 4.48
N LYS A 56 14.09 19.31 5.63
CA LYS A 56 14.71 20.51 6.20
C LYS A 56 15.87 21.05 5.36
N ILE A 57 16.69 20.18 4.77
CA ILE A 57 17.76 20.60 3.85
C ILE A 57 17.16 21.28 2.61
N LEU A 58 16.11 20.72 2.01
CA LEU A 58 15.41 21.33 0.87
C LEU A 58 14.80 22.68 1.25
N ALA A 59 14.09 22.76 2.39
CA ALA A 59 13.49 24.00 2.87
C ALA A 59 14.55 25.10 3.14
N LYS A 60 15.74 24.73 3.65
CA LYS A 60 16.90 25.62 3.76
C LYS A 60 17.50 26.00 2.40
N ALA A 61 17.65 25.06 1.47
CA ALA A 61 18.27 25.29 0.18
C ALA A 61 17.45 26.26 -0.69
N VAL A 62 16.13 26.09 -0.69
CA VAL A 62 15.16 26.90 -1.42
C VAL A 62 15.07 28.35 -0.87
N ASN A 63 15.28 28.52 0.44
CA ASN A 63 15.30 29.83 1.12
C ASN A 63 16.72 30.36 1.38
N CYS A 64 17.76 29.74 0.81
CA CYS A 64 19.14 30.17 0.97
C CYS A 64 19.43 31.39 0.07
N GLN A 65 19.97 32.46 0.65
CA GLN A 65 20.42 33.64 -0.09
C GLN A 65 21.58 33.32 -1.06
N ASN A 66 22.54 32.48 -0.62
CA ASN A 66 23.75 32.11 -1.35
C ASN A 66 23.87 30.57 -1.48
N PRO A 67 23.02 29.89 -2.28
CA PRO A 67 23.08 28.43 -2.40
C PRO A 67 24.36 27.98 -3.12
N GLN A 68 25.03 26.96 -2.57
CA GLN A 68 26.32 26.46 -3.08
C GLN A 68 26.11 25.09 -3.71
N ASN A 69 26.15 25.00 -5.05
CA ASN A 69 25.89 23.76 -5.81
C ASN A 69 24.60 23.03 -5.36
N GLY A 70 23.52 23.79 -5.17
CA GLY A 70 22.20 23.29 -4.71
C GLY A 70 22.11 23.01 -3.19
N ASN A 71 23.19 23.11 -2.42
CA ASN A 71 23.15 23.06 -0.96
C ASN A 71 22.81 24.43 -0.33
N PRO A 72 22.24 24.45 0.88
CA PRO A 72 22.24 25.66 1.70
C PRO A 72 23.67 25.98 2.17
N CYS A 73 24.02 27.26 2.25
CA CYS A 73 25.33 27.68 2.78
C CYS A 73 25.49 27.48 4.29
N ASN A 74 24.39 27.33 5.03
CA ASN A 74 24.32 27.30 6.50
C ASN A 74 24.83 28.57 7.24
N GLU A 75 25.52 29.48 6.56
CA GLU A 75 26.09 30.71 7.13
C GLU A 75 25.19 31.95 7.07
N CYS A 76 24.26 32.05 6.11
CA CYS A 76 23.41 33.23 5.97
C CYS A 76 22.28 33.26 7.02
N GLU A 77 21.73 34.46 7.27
CA GLU A 77 20.70 34.71 8.29
C GLU A 77 19.51 33.74 8.18
N ALA A 78 18.96 33.57 6.97
CA ALA A 78 17.88 32.62 6.72
C ALA A 78 18.27 31.19 7.13
N CYS A 79 19.45 30.70 6.75
CA CYS A 79 19.87 29.35 7.16
C CYS A 79 20.07 29.21 8.67
N ARG A 80 20.53 30.25 9.39
CA ARG A 80 20.67 30.22 10.85
C ARG A 80 19.30 30.14 11.53
N LEU A 81 18.37 31.04 11.17
CA LEU A 81 17.01 31.06 11.70
C LEU A 81 16.27 29.73 11.48
N ILE A 82 16.53 29.04 10.36
CA ILE A 82 15.95 27.72 10.08
C ILE A 82 16.64 26.61 10.90
N ASN A 83 17.97 26.65 11.05
CA ASN A 83 18.72 25.71 11.89
C ASN A 83 18.31 25.81 13.37
N GLU A 84 18.00 27.03 13.84
CA GLU A 84 17.52 27.30 15.19
C GLU A 84 15.99 27.11 15.37
N GLY A 85 15.25 26.84 14.29
CA GLY A 85 13.80 26.62 14.33
C GLY A 85 12.95 27.88 14.57
N GLN A 86 13.49 29.07 14.31
CA GLN A 86 12.85 30.37 14.55
C GLN A 86 12.17 30.98 13.32
N MET A 87 12.41 30.47 12.11
CA MET A 87 11.82 31.00 10.88
C MET A 87 10.33 30.64 10.76
N SER A 88 9.44 31.62 10.95
CA SER A 88 7.98 31.47 10.89
C SER A 88 7.41 31.00 9.55
N ASP A 89 8.14 31.18 8.46
CA ASP A 89 7.74 30.73 7.11
C ASP A 89 8.03 29.24 6.86
N ILE A 90 8.64 28.53 7.81
CA ILE A 90 8.82 27.07 7.75
C ILE A 90 8.04 26.42 8.89
N ILE A 91 6.97 25.72 8.52
CA ILE A 91 5.98 25.15 9.43
C ILE A 91 6.15 23.63 9.41
N GLU A 92 6.71 23.08 10.49
CA GLU A 92 6.86 21.64 10.71
C GLU A 92 5.68 21.11 11.53
N ILE A 93 4.95 20.13 10.99
CA ILE A 93 3.78 19.53 11.60
C ILE A 93 4.00 18.02 11.65
N ASP A 94 3.89 17.45 12.85
CA ASP A 94 3.79 16.00 13.04
C ASP A 94 2.33 15.58 12.92
N ALA A 95 2.01 14.83 11.87
CA ALA A 95 0.65 14.34 11.63
C ALA A 95 0.20 13.31 12.67
N ALA A 96 1.09 12.72 13.47
CA ALA A 96 0.72 11.82 14.57
C ALA A 96 0.11 12.56 15.76
N SER A 97 0.42 13.86 15.91
CA SER A 97 -0.12 14.74 16.97
C SER A 97 -1.15 15.76 16.45
N ASN A 98 -1.17 16.03 15.14
CA ASN A 98 -2.07 17.00 14.49
C ASN A 98 -2.85 16.32 13.34
N ASN A 99 -3.62 15.27 13.64
CA ASN A 99 -4.33 14.46 12.64
C ASN A 99 -5.74 14.95 12.29
N GLY A 100 -6.27 15.92 13.04
CA GLY A 100 -7.62 16.43 12.92
C GLY A 100 -7.86 17.25 11.64
N VAL A 101 -9.14 17.52 11.39
CA VAL A 101 -9.59 18.19 10.16
C VAL A 101 -9.51 19.72 10.28
N GLU A 102 -9.62 20.25 11.50
CA GLU A 102 -9.68 21.70 11.73
C GLU A 102 -8.28 22.33 11.69
N GLU A 103 -7.30 21.69 12.32
CA GLU A 103 -5.87 22.07 12.28
C GLU A 103 -5.36 22.17 10.83
N ILE A 104 -5.85 21.30 9.96
CA ILE A 104 -5.50 21.26 8.54
C ILE A 104 -6.33 22.25 7.69
N ARG A 105 -7.51 22.68 8.14
CA ARG A 105 -8.23 23.83 7.56
C ARG A 105 -7.56 25.15 7.95
N ASP A 106 -7.13 25.29 9.20
CA ASP A 106 -6.35 26.43 9.67
C ASP A 106 -5.02 26.52 8.91
N LEU A 107 -4.34 25.39 8.68
CA LEU A 107 -3.18 25.30 7.79
C LEU A 107 -3.51 25.82 6.38
N ARG A 108 -4.54 25.26 5.72
CA ARG A 108 -5.01 25.65 4.38
C ARG A 108 -5.32 27.15 4.26
N ASP A 109 -5.99 27.72 5.26
CA ASP A 109 -6.40 29.12 5.18
C ASP A 109 -5.23 30.07 5.53
N ASN A 110 -4.27 29.62 6.34
CA ASN A 110 -2.97 30.29 6.52
C ASN A 110 -2.02 30.16 5.31
N VAL A 111 -2.17 29.15 4.45
CA VAL A 111 -1.38 28.97 3.21
C VAL A 111 -1.61 30.10 2.20
N ARG A 112 -2.78 30.77 2.25
CA ARG A 112 -3.12 31.87 1.33
C ARG A 112 -2.29 33.13 1.53
N TYR A 113 -1.68 33.31 2.71
CA TYR A 113 -0.82 34.46 3.00
C TYR A 113 0.62 34.17 2.57
N ALA A 114 1.23 35.12 1.87
CA ALA A 114 2.63 35.06 1.43
C ALA A 114 3.63 34.85 2.58
N ALA A 115 4.85 34.45 2.24
CA ALA A 115 5.96 34.40 3.18
C ALA A 115 6.32 35.81 3.70
N SER A 116 6.74 35.90 4.95
CA SER A 116 7.03 37.16 5.64
C SER A 116 8.50 37.60 5.53
N GLN A 117 9.41 36.63 5.46
CA GLN A 117 10.87 36.82 5.44
C GLN A 117 11.56 35.89 4.43
N ALA A 118 10.99 34.71 4.18
CA ALA A 118 11.51 33.70 3.27
C ALA A 118 11.11 33.95 1.80
N LYS A 119 11.83 33.33 0.85
CA LYS A 119 11.43 33.33 -0.58
C LYS A 119 10.23 32.42 -0.83
N TYR A 120 10.17 31.29 -0.13
CA TYR A 120 9.10 30.30 -0.16
C TYR A 120 8.60 29.96 1.25
N LYS A 121 7.28 29.84 1.39
CA LYS A 121 6.62 29.34 2.60
C LYS A 121 6.57 27.81 2.56
N VAL A 122 7.20 27.12 3.50
CA VAL A 122 7.42 25.67 3.43
C VAL A 122 6.65 24.95 4.53
N TYR A 123 5.78 24.02 4.13
CA TYR A 123 5.03 23.15 5.03
C TYR A 123 5.63 21.74 5.01
N ILE A 124 6.26 21.33 6.12
CA ILE A 124 6.80 19.99 6.30
C ILE A 124 5.82 19.19 7.15
N ILE A 125 5.17 18.18 6.56
CA ILE A 125 4.21 17.31 7.28
C ILE A 125 4.84 15.92 7.41
N ASP A 126 5.33 15.57 8.60
CA ASP A 126 5.96 14.27 8.86
C ASP A 126 4.93 13.22 9.31
N GLU A 127 5.25 11.96 9.06
CA GLU A 127 4.37 10.78 9.21
C GLU A 127 2.93 10.99 8.67
N VAL A 128 2.79 11.65 7.52
CA VAL A 128 1.51 12.15 6.95
C VAL A 128 0.41 11.08 6.77
N HIS A 129 0.75 9.78 6.79
CA HIS A 129 -0.21 8.67 6.83
C HIS A 129 -1.09 8.62 8.10
N MET A 130 -0.74 9.40 9.12
CA MET A 130 -1.51 9.55 10.36
C MET A 130 -2.66 10.56 10.25
N LEU A 131 -2.73 11.37 9.18
CA LEU A 131 -3.84 12.29 8.94
C LEU A 131 -5.16 11.55 8.73
N THR A 132 -6.25 12.13 9.23
CA THR A 132 -7.61 11.66 8.94
C THR A 132 -7.99 11.82 7.46
N THR A 133 -8.95 11.04 6.97
CA THR A 133 -9.48 11.17 5.59
C THR A 133 -10.07 12.57 5.32
N GLY A 134 -10.69 13.19 6.32
CA GLY A 134 -11.15 14.57 6.25
C GLY A 134 -10.01 15.59 6.09
N ALA A 135 -8.89 15.39 6.79
CA ALA A 135 -7.70 16.21 6.66
C ALA A 135 -7.06 16.08 5.27
N PHE A 136 -6.92 14.86 4.73
CA PHE A 136 -6.46 14.67 3.35
C PHE A 136 -7.34 15.41 2.33
N ASN A 137 -8.67 15.35 2.49
CA ASN A 137 -9.61 16.06 1.61
C ASN A 137 -9.51 17.59 1.75
N ALA A 138 -9.20 18.11 2.94
CA ALA A 138 -8.94 19.54 3.14
C ALA A 138 -7.62 20.01 2.47
N LEU A 139 -6.60 19.15 2.39
CA LEU A 139 -5.36 19.43 1.67
C LEU A 139 -5.51 19.35 0.15
N LEU A 140 -6.35 18.46 -0.40
CA LEU A 140 -6.46 18.22 -1.85
C LEU A 140 -6.58 19.49 -2.68
N LYS A 141 -7.52 20.39 -2.32
CA LYS A 141 -7.71 21.66 -3.05
C LYS A 141 -6.45 22.54 -3.07
N THR A 142 -5.62 22.48 -2.02
CA THR A 142 -4.38 23.26 -1.88
C THR A 142 -3.21 22.64 -2.67
N LEU A 143 -3.28 21.34 -2.94
CA LEU A 143 -2.34 20.61 -3.81
C LEU A 143 -2.78 20.65 -5.28
N GLU A 144 -4.04 20.99 -5.56
CA GLU A 144 -4.57 21.27 -6.90
C GLU A 144 -4.32 22.71 -7.34
N GLU A 145 -4.60 23.67 -6.45
CA GLU A 145 -4.48 25.11 -6.68
C GLU A 145 -3.44 25.72 -5.70
N PRO A 146 -2.15 25.32 -5.75
CA PRO A 146 -1.13 25.81 -4.83
C PRO A 146 -0.84 27.30 -5.06
N PRO A 147 -0.76 28.14 -4.00
CA PRO A 147 -0.37 29.53 -4.16
C PRO A 147 1.08 29.68 -4.63
N ALA A 148 1.36 30.79 -5.32
CA ALA A 148 2.73 31.14 -5.70
C ALA A 148 3.65 31.18 -4.47
N ASN A 149 4.85 30.60 -4.62
CA ASN A 149 5.88 30.51 -3.58
C ASN A 149 5.49 29.70 -2.32
N VAL A 150 4.50 28.81 -2.38
CA VAL A 150 4.24 27.80 -1.33
C VAL A 150 4.85 26.45 -1.73
N LEU A 151 5.42 25.74 -0.76
CA LEU A 151 6.07 24.45 -0.93
C LEU A 151 5.59 23.43 0.11
N PHE A 152 5.01 22.32 -0.32
CA PHE A 152 4.65 21.19 0.55
C PHE A 152 5.71 20.09 0.49
N ILE A 153 6.12 19.58 1.66
CA ILE A 153 6.99 18.41 1.78
C ILE A 153 6.33 17.42 2.73
N LEU A 154 5.70 16.40 2.17
CA LEU A 154 5.00 15.35 2.90
C LEU A 154 5.98 14.18 3.13
N ALA A 155 6.17 13.72 4.35
CA ALA A 155 7.01 12.58 4.68
C ALA A 155 6.20 11.41 5.27
N THR A 156 6.47 10.17 4.85
CA THR A 156 5.73 8.99 5.30
C THR A 156 6.58 7.72 5.34
N THR A 157 6.29 6.84 6.32
CA THR A 157 6.77 5.45 6.34
C THR A 157 5.84 4.48 5.62
N GLU A 158 4.57 4.83 5.44
CA GLU A 158 3.53 3.96 4.91
C GLU A 158 2.88 4.58 3.67
N PRO A 159 3.55 4.55 2.50
CA PRO A 159 3.03 5.13 1.26
C PRO A 159 1.72 4.48 0.80
N HIS A 160 1.41 3.26 1.27
CA HIS A 160 0.19 2.53 0.94
C HIS A 160 -1.07 3.07 1.66
N LYS A 161 -0.91 3.88 2.71
CA LYS A 161 -2.01 4.57 3.41
C LYS A 161 -2.33 5.93 2.82
N ILE A 162 -1.49 6.44 1.92
CA ILE A 162 -1.67 7.75 1.29
C ILE A 162 -2.66 7.61 0.13
N PRO A 163 -3.74 8.43 0.05
CA PRO A 163 -4.66 8.39 -1.07
C PRO A 163 -3.95 8.60 -2.42
N ALA A 164 -4.30 7.81 -3.44
CA ALA A 164 -3.71 7.92 -4.77
C ALA A 164 -3.87 9.33 -5.38
N THR A 165 -4.93 10.05 -4.99
CA THR A 165 -5.19 11.47 -5.34
C THR A 165 -4.15 12.44 -4.80
N ILE A 166 -3.54 12.16 -3.65
CA ILE A 166 -2.40 12.92 -3.13
C ILE A 166 -1.13 12.53 -3.88
N ILE A 167 -0.89 11.21 -4.05
CA ILE A 167 0.31 10.70 -4.73
C ILE A 167 0.42 11.29 -6.15
N SER A 168 -0.67 11.33 -6.92
CA SER A 168 -0.68 11.86 -8.29
C SER A 168 -0.42 13.38 -8.40
N ARG A 169 -0.47 14.11 -7.28
CA ARG A 169 -0.24 15.57 -7.18
C ARG A 169 1.08 15.90 -6.46
N THR A 170 1.97 14.92 -6.27
CA THR A 170 3.24 15.11 -5.55
C THR A 170 4.42 14.53 -6.31
N GLN A 171 5.58 15.20 -6.27
CA GLN A 171 6.81 14.60 -6.77
C GLN A 171 7.32 13.58 -5.74
N ARG A 172 7.12 12.30 -6.04
CA ARG A 172 7.47 11.17 -5.16
C ARG A 172 8.96 10.86 -5.18
N PHE A 173 9.54 10.69 -3.99
CA PHE A 173 10.92 10.21 -3.78
C PHE A 173 10.92 9.05 -2.79
N ASP A 174 11.36 7.88 -3.23
CA ASP A 174 11.49 6.68 -2.39
C ASP A 174 12.90 6.58 -1.79
N PHE A 175 12.99 6.81 -0.49
CA PHE A 175 14.18 6.65 0.35
C PHE A 175 14.38 5.18 0.69
N HIS A 176 15.56 4.66 0.35
CA HIS A 176 15.90 3.25 0.54
C HIS A 176 16.54 3.03 1.92
N ARG A 177 16.61 1.76 2.38
CA ARG A 177 17.43 1.43 3.57
C ARG A 177 18.89 1.77 3.25
N ILE A 178 19.58 2.37 4.23
CA ILE A 178 21.00 2.67 4.12
C ILE A 178 21.77 1.35 4.25
N ALA A 179 22.85 1.17 3.49
CA ALA A 179 23.65 -0.05 3.57
C ALA A 179 24.44 -0.08 4.88
N ASP A 180 24.60 -1.27 5.46
CA ASP A 180 25.28 -1.43 6.76
C ASP A 180 26.70 -0.85 6.76
N LYS A 181 27.43 -0.95 5.64
CA LYS A 181 28.73 -0.28 5.47
C LYS A 181 28.63 1.24 5.61
N ASP A 182 27.67 1.88 4.94
CA ASP A 182 27.50 3.33 4.99
C ASP A 182 27.08 3.81 6.40
N LEU A 183 26.42 2.95 7.19
CA LEU A 183 26.16 3.18 8.61
C LEU A 183 27.46 3.11 9.44
N ILE A 184 28.27 2.07 9.24
CA ILE A 184 29.55 1.88 9.94
C ILE A 184 30.52 3.02 9.63
N ASP A 185 30.72 3.35 8.35
CA ASP A 185 31.60 4.43 7.88
C ASP A 185 31.21 5.78 8.51
N ARG A 186 29.91 6.04 8.74
CA ARG A 186 29.43 7.26 9.42
C ARG A 186 29.59 7.22 10.93
N MET A 187 29.36 6.07 11.58
CA MET A 187 29.58 5.94 13.02
C MET A 187 31.07 6.08 13.36
N ALA A 188 31.95 5.47 12.57
CA ALA A 188 33.39 5.67 12.65
C ALA A 188 33.77 7.16 12.53
N TYR A 189 33.34 7.84 11.45
CA TYR A 189 33.59 9.27 11.24
C TYR A 189 33.17 10.16 12.43
N ILE A 190 32.03 9.84 13.07
CA ILE A 190 31.55 10.57 14.25
C ILE A 190 32.47 10.34 15.44
N LEU A 191 32.80 9.07 15.74
CA LEU A 191 33.66 8.70 16.86
C LEU A 191 35.10 9.21 16.68
N ASP A 192 35.64 9.20 15.46
CA ASP A 192 36.94 9.80 15.11
C ASP A 192 36.95 11.32 15.34
N THR A 193 35.84 12.00 15.01
CA THR A 193 35.73 13.46 15.21
C THR A 193 35.61 13.82 16.70
N ASP A 194 34.78 13.08 17.44
CA ASP A 194 34.59 13.23 18.88
C ASP A 194 35.74 12.61 19.71
N LYS A 195 36.67 11.90 19.06
CA LYS A 195 37.89 11.25 19.58
C LYS A 195 37.64 10.13 20.60
N ILE A 196 36.63 9.31 20.34
CA ILE A 196 36.22 8.18 21.18
C ILE A 196 36.75 6.89 20.57
N ALA A 197 37.32 6.00 21.38
CA ALA A 197 37.80 4.69 20.90
C ALA A 197 36.62 3.76 20.54
N TYR A 198 36.81 2.85 19.59
CA TYR A 198 35.76 1.88 19.25
C TYR A 198 36.33 0.57 18.68
N ASP A 199 35.61 -0.52 18.94
CA ASP A 199 35.85 -1.80 18.29
C ASP A 199 35.05 -1.84 16.97
N GLN A 200 35.66 -2.22 15.84
CA GLN A 200 34.94 -2.25 14.55
C GLN A 200 33.74 -3.21 14.59
N GLU A 201 33.90 -4.38 15.22
CA GLU A 201 32.86 -5.39 15.42
C GLU A 201 31.65 -4.84 16.20
N ALA A 202 31.86 -3.89 17.11
CA ALA A 202 30.78 -3.19 17.82
C ALA A 202 29.91 -2.32 16.90
N LEU A 203 30.54 -1.65 15.91
CA LEU A 203 29.81 -0.87 14.91
C LEU A 203 29.03 -1.77 13.93
N GLU A 204 29.57 -2.93 13.58
CA GLU A 204 28.89 -3.94 12.74
C GLU A 204 27.66 -4.56 13.44
N ILE A 205 27.72 -4.73 14.76
CA ILE A 205 26.57 -5.13 15.60
C ILE A 205 25.51 -4.02 15.58
N ILE A 206 25.89 -2.76 15.86
CA ILE A 206 24.97 -1.62 15.90
C ILE A 206 24.30 -1.37 14.54
N ALA A 207 25.05 -1.46 13.43
CA ALA A 207 24.51 -1.27 12.08
C ALA A 207 23.45 -2.33 11.73
N ARG A 208 23.75 -3.62 11.98
CA ARG A 208 22.81 -4.72 11.76
C ARG A 208 21.57 -4.61 12.65
N ALA A 209 21.73 -4.23 13.92
CA ALA A 209 20.63 -4.00 14.85
C ALA A 209 19.72 -2.83 14.42
N ALA A 210 20.29 -1.78 13.83
CA ALA A 210 19.56 -0.64 13.29
C ALA A 210 18.83 -0.93 11.96
N ARG A 211 19.04 -2.11 11.35
CA ARG A 211 18.32 -2.61 10.16
C ARG A 211 18.27 -1.59 9.00
N GLY A 212 19.32 -0.77 8.80
CA GLY A 212 19.42 0.23 7.73
C GLY A 212 18.87 1.64 8.04
N GLY A 213 18.61 1.98 9.31
CA GLY A 213 18.14 3.30 9.75
C GLY A 213 19.19 4.12 10.54
N MET A 214 19.69 5.22 9.97
CA MET A 214 20.75 6.05 10.59
C MET A 214 20.35 6.64 11.95
N ARG A 215 19.11 7.10 12.10
CA ARG A 215 18.60 7.61 13.40
C ARG A 215 18.74 6.54 14.49
N ASP A 216 18.45 5.30 14.14
CA ASP A 216 18.40 4.18 15.06
C ASP A 216 19.82 3.69 15.37
N SER A 217 20.71 3.64 14.37
CA SER A 217 22.17 3.43 14.55
C SER A 217 22.77 4.44 15.54
N LEU A 218 22.52 5.74 15.33
CA LEU A 218 23.04 6.80 16.19
C LEU A 218 22.38 6.80 17.58
N SER A 219 21.16 6.28 17.73
CA SER A 219 20.50 6.15 19.04
C SER A 219 21.08 4.98 19.85
N LEU A 220 21.38 3.86 19.19
CA LEU A 220 22.10 2.73 19.80
C LEU A 220 23.55 3.11 20.12
N LEU A 221 24.22 3.90 19.28
CA LEU A 221 25.57 4.39 19.56
C LEU A 221 25.60 5.34 20.78
N ASP A 222 24.67 6.30 20.83
CA ASP A 222 24.48 7.23 21.96
C ASP A 222 24.18 6.48 23.27
N GLN A 223 23.43 5.38 23.19
CA GLN A 223 23.20 4.48 24.32
C GLN A 223 24.47 3.68 24.71
N ALA A 224 25.25 3.15 23.77
CA ALA A 224 26.51 2.44 24.06
C ALA A 224 27.53 3.35 24.77
N LEU A 225 27.61 4.62 24.35
CA LEU A 225 28.40 5.66 24.99
C LEU A 225 27.91 6.06 26.39
N SER A 226 26.65 5.78 26.72
CA SER A 226 26.12 6.03 28.06
C SER A 226 26.64 5.02 29.11
N TYR A 227 27.04 3.80 28.68
CA TYR A 227 27.68 2.79 29.53
C TYR A 227 29.19 3.04 29.69
N ASN A 228 29.89 3.33 28.58
CA ASN A 228 31.29 3.75 28.60
C ASN A 228 31.48 4.91 27.62
N ARG A 229 31.89 6.08 28.13
CA ARG A 229 32.05 7.31 27.34
C ARG A 229 33.34 7.35 26.53
N ASP A 230 34.34 6.58 26.93
CA ASP A 230 35.69 6.67 26.39
C ASP A 230 35.97 5.57 25.35
N GLN A 231 35.20 4.46 25.37
CA GLN A 231 35.27 3.40 24.36
C GLN A 231 33.91 2.73 24.08
N VAL A 232 33.57 2.54 22.81
CA VAL A 232 32.48 1.67 22.33
C VAL A 232 33.00 0.25 22.14
N SER A 233 32.72 -0.62 23.12
CA SER A 233 33.14 -2.03 23.09
C SER A 233 32.09 -2.96 22.45
N VAL A 234 32.52 -4.15 22.00
CA VAL A 234 31.62 -5.23 21.54
C VAL A 234 30.59 -5.60 22.60
N GLU A 235 30.98 -5.69 23.87
CA GLU A 235 30.08 -6.01 24.99
C GLU A 235 28.98 -4.94 25.13
N ASN A 236 29.35 -3.66 25.13
CA ASN A 236 28.37 -2.57 25.20
C ASN A 236 27.41 -2.60 24.01
N ALA A 237 27.92 -2.87 22.80
CA ALA A 237 27.09 -2.98 21.61
C ALA A 237 26.10 -4.15 21.68
N LEU A 238 26.49 -5.31 22.21
CA LEU A 238 25.57 -6.44 22.44
C LEU A 238 24.51 -6.10 23.50
N GLN A 239 24.90 -5.54 24.66
CA GLN A 239 23.97 -5.16 25.72
C GLN A 239 22.96 -4.11 25.25
N VAL A 240 23.41 -3.07 24.54
CA VAL A 240 22.58 -1.94 24.09
C VAL A 240 21.75 -2.26 22.85
N SER A 241 22.31 -2.97 21.87
CA SER A 241 21.47 -3.50 20.79
C SER A 241 20.39 -4.41 21.36
N GLY A 242 20.69 -5.15 22.44
CA GLY A 242 19.87 -6.23 22.99
C GLY A 242 19.95 -7.52 22.18
N SER A 243 20.92 -7.61 21.26
CA SER A 243 21.17 -8.79 20.43
C SER A 243 22.04 -9.82 21.14
N MET A 244 22.00 -11.05 20.65
CA MET A 244 22.89 -12.11 21.14
C MET A 244 24.22 -12.15 20.38
N ASP A 245 25.26 -12.61 21.07
CA ASP A 245 26.48 -13.09 20.43
C ASP A 245 26.12 -14.25 19.48
N GLN A 246 26.65 -14.20 18.25
CA GLN A 246 26.41 -15.24 17.26
C GLN A 246 27.02 -16.59 17.67
N GLN A 247 28.05 -16.62 18.53
CA GLN A 247 28.54 -17.87 19.12
C GLN A 247 27.46 -18.59 19.96
N GLU A 248 26.53 -17.87 20.58
CA GLU A 248 25.42 -18.48 21.34
C GLU A 248 24.38 -19.12 20.39
N PHE A 249 24.06 -18.46 19.27
CA PHE A 249 23.23 -19.06 18.22
C PHE A 249 23.91 -20.27 17.57
N VAL A 250 25.24 -20.27 17.42
CA VAL A 250 26.01 -21.44 16.96
C VAL A 250 25.91 -22.59 17.95
N LYS A 251 26.15 -22.36 19.25
CA LYS A 251 26.01 -23.38 20.31
C LYS A 251 24.60 -23.99 20.32
N TYR A 252 23.58 -23.13 20.27
CA TYR A 252 22.18 -23.56 20.19
C TYR A 252 21.92 -24.42 18.93
N LEU A 253 22.25 -23.94 17.73
CA LEU A 253 22.04 -24.72 16.50
C LEU A 253 22.84 -26.03 16.47
N MET A 254 24.05 -26.07 17.03
CA MET A 254 24.83 -27.31 17.16
C MET A 254 24.19 -28.30 18.14
N ALA A 255 23.69 -27.84 19.30
CA ALA A 255 23.02 -28.69 20.28
C ALA A 255 21.72 -29.28 19.71
N VAL A 256 20.90 -28.44 19.06
CA VAL A 256 19.65 -28.86 18.41
C VAL A 256 19.95 -29.80 17.22
N TYR A 257 20.96 -29.53 16.39
CA TYR A 257 21.36 -30.44 15.30
C TYR A 257 21.84 -31.80 15.83
N SER A 258 22.56 -31.80 16.95
CA SER A 258 23.08 -33.00 17.61
C SER A 258 22.03 -33.75 18.44
N GLN A 259 20.74 -33.39 18.32
CA GLN A 259 19.60 -33.96 19.07
C GLN A 259 19.68 -33.79 20.60
N GLN A 260 20.51 -32.85 21.08
CA GLN A 260 20.73 -32.58 22.50
C GLN A 260 19.66 -31.62 23.05
N ALA A 261 18.39 -32.04 23.02
CA ALA A 261 17.24 -31.22 23.39
C ALA A 261 17.39 -30.57 24.79
N GLN A 262 17.90 -31.31 25.78
CA GLN A 262 18.17 -30.77 27.12
C GLN A 262 19.18 -29.61 27.07
N HIS A 263 20.31 -29.78 26.39
CA HIS A 263 21.35 -28.76 26.34
C HIS A 263 20.91 -27.51 25.55
N ALA A 264 20.10 -27.70 24.50
CA ALA A 264 19.49 -26.60 23.77
C ALA A 264 18.49 -25.80 24.62
N LEU A 265 17.74 -26.46 25.51
CA LEU A 265 16.85 -25.80 26.48
C LEU A 265 17.65 -25.09 27.58
N GLU A 266 18.71 -25.70 28.13
CA GLU A 266 19.62 -25.06 29.10
C GLU A 266 20.21 -23.76 28.54
N LEU A 267 20.69 -23.78 27.29
CA LEU A 267 21.18 -22.60 26.58
C LEU A 267 20.07 -21.55 26.37
N LEU A 268 18.86 -21.96 26.00
CA LEU A 268 17.73 -21.05 25.83
C LEU A 268 17.34 -20.36 27.16
N ASP A 269 17.12 -21.15 28.21
CA ASP A 269 16.70 -20.64 29.52
C ASP A 269 17.78 -19.74 30.14
N GLN A 270 19.06 -20.03 29.93
CA GLN A 270 20.16 -19.14 30.32
C GLN A 270 20.10 -17.77 29.61
N GLN A 271 19.64 -17.72 28.36
CA GLN A 271 19.52 -16.47 27.59
C GLN A 271 18.25 -15.71 28.00
N LEU A 272 17.12 -16.39 28.22
CA LEU A 272 15.90 -15.78 28.77
C LEU A 272 16.13 -15.21 30.18
N ALA A 273 16.88 -15.92 31.04
CA ALA A 273 17.24 -15.47 32.38
C ALA A 273 18.14 -14.22 32.39
N GLN A 274 18.82 -13.89 31.28
CA GLN A 274 19.53 -12.62 31.10
C GLN A 274 18.59 -11.45 30.72
N GLY A 275 17.27 -11.67 30.73
CA GLY A 275 16.26 -10.66 30.37
C GLY A 275 16.01 -10.52 28.86
N LYS A 276 16.53 -11.45 28.04
CA LYS A 276 16.30 -11.44 26.58
C LYS A 276 14.90 -11.98 26.27
N GLN A 277 14.21 -11.34 25.34
CA GLN A 277 12.81 -11.66 25.01
C GLN A 277 12.72 -12.80 24.00
N ALA A 278 11.87 -13.81 24.24
CA ALA A 278 11.66 -14.94 23.33
C ALA A 278 11.28 -14.51 21.90
N ASN A 279 10.41 -13.51 21.75
CA ASN A 279 10.04 -12.93 20.45
C ASN A 279 11.24 -12.35 19.68
N ARG A 280 12.25 -11.85 20.39
CA ARG A 280 13.48 -11.33 19.79
C ARG A 280 14.48 -12.45 19.47
N PHE A 281 14.63 -13.42 20.38
CA PHE A 281 15.45 -14.62 20.15
C PHE A 281 15.05 -15.29 18.84
N ILE A 282 13.74 -15.48 18.59
CA ILE A 282 13.27 -16.13 17.37
C ILE A 282 13.44 -15.25 16.12
N GLU A 283 13.26 -13.91 16.20
CA GLU A 283 13.59 -13.00 15.10
C GLU A 283 15.06 -13.07 14.70
N GLU A 284 15.97 -12.99 15.68
CA GLU A 284 17.41 -13.01 15.44
C GLU A 284 17.90 -14.38 14.98
N LEU A 285 17.34 -15.48 15.50
CA LEU A 285 17.68 -16.83 15.07
C LEU A 285 17.18 -17.13 13.63
N VAL A 286 16.00 -16.63 13.22
CA VAL A 286 15.55 -16.73 11.82
C VAL A 286 16.49 -15.96 10.88
N VAL A 287 16.89 -14.75 11.27
CA VAL A 287 17.86 -13.94 10.51
C VAL A 287 19.21 -14.65 10.44
N PHE A 288 19.71 -15.20 11.55
CA PHE A 288 20.98 -15.91 11.61
C PHE A 288 20.97 -17.20 10.79
N ALA A 289 19.91 -18.01 10.87
CA ALA A 289 19.76 -19.22 10.05
C ALA A 289 19.69 -18.90 8.56
N ARG A 290 19.02 -17.81 8.17
CA ARG A 290 19.04 -17.26 6.80
C ARG A 290 20.45 -16.84 6.39
N ASP A 291 21.16 -16.12 7.25
CA ASP A 291 22.48 -15.58 6.92
C ASP A 291 23.55 -16.67 6.84
N MET A 292 23.43 -17.73 7.64
CA MET A 292 24.16 -18.99 7.46
C MET A 292 23.85 -19.65 6.10
N LEU A 293 22.58 -19.79 5.72
CA LEU A 293 22.15 -20.35 4.43
C LEU A 293 22.68 -19.53 3.24
N LEU A 294 22.65 -18.21 3.32
CA LEU A 294 23.24 -17.31 2.30
C LEU A 294 24.77 -17.40 2.27
N SER A 295 25.42 -17.51 3.43
CA SER A 295 26.87 -17.67 3.54
C SER A 295 27.36 -19.06 3.08
N LEU A 296 26.49 -20.07 3.08
CA LEU A 296 26.72 -21.39 2.49
C LEU A 296 26.76 -21.33 0.95
N HIS A 297 25.79 -20.67 0.32
CA HIS A 297 25.64 -20.63 -1.14
C HIS A 297 26.43 -19.52 -1.84
N THR A 298 26.89 -18.50 -1.13
CA THR A 298 27.65 -17.37 -1.69
C THR A 298 29.09 -17.33 -1.19
N LYS A 299 29.94 -16.55 -1.85
CA LYS A 299 31.34 -16.31 -1.43
C LYS A 299 31.47 -15.25 -0.33
N THR A 300 30.37 -14.59 0.03
CA THR A 300 30.34 -13.45 0.97
C THR A 300 29.76 -13.92 2.29
N ASN A 301 30.49 -13.75 3.39
CA ASN A 301 29.92 -13.98 4.71
C ASN A 301 28.86 -12.90 5.03
N GLN A 302 27.67 -13.31 5.44
CA GLN A 302 26.59 -12.44 5.92
C GLN A 302 26.53 -12.41 7.47
N THR A 303 27.23 -13.35 8.12
CA THR A 303 27.37 -13.42 9.59
C THR A 303 28.57 -12.59 10.08
N LEU A 304 28.67 -12.40 11.40
CA LEU A 304 29.87 -11.84 12.06
C LEU A 304 30.94 -12.90 12.33
N LEU A 305 30.61 -14.19 12.17
CA LEU A 305 31.51 -15.31 12.48
C LEU A 305 32.83 -15.22 11.69
N LYS A 306 33.93 -15.57 12.35
CA LYS A 306 35.25 -15.67 11.71
C LYS A 306 35.27 -16.82 10.71
N ALA A 307 36.14 -16.71 9.71
CA ALA A 307 36.16 -17.62 8.57
C ALA A 307 36.36 -19.10 8.96
N ASP A 308 36.98 -19.38 10.10
CA ASP A 308 37.21 -20.75 10.61
C ASP A 308 36.05 -21.29 11.45
N GLU A 309 35.37 -20.42 12.23
CA GLU A 309 34.10 -20.75 12.91
C GLU A 309 33.03 -21.11 11.86
N LEU A 310 32.95 -20.32 10.79
CA LEU A 310 32.02 -20.55 9.68
C LEU A 310 32.27 -21.90 8.99
N LYS A 311 33.54 -22.27 8.71
CA LYS A 311 33.88 -23.58 8.11
C LYS A 311 33.37 -24.75 8.95
N LEU A 312 33.66 -24.75 10.26
CA LEU A 312 33.26 -25.83 11.17
C LEU A 312 31.75 -26.09 11.09
N ILE A 313 30.94 -25.03 11.00
CA ILE A 313 29.48 -25.14 10.90
C ILE A 313 29.06 -25.62 9.49
N LYS A 314 29.70 -25.13 8.42
CA LYS A 314 29.41 -25.56 7.03
C LYS A 314 29.66 -27.05 6.82
N ASP A 315 30.70 -27.60 7.44
CA ASP A 315 31.07 -29.01 7.32
C ASP A 315 30.22 -29.92 8.23
N THR A 316 29.54 -29.36 9.23
CA THR A 316 28.72 -30.08 10.22
C THR A 316 27.23 -30.12 9.87
N ILE A 317 26.63 -28.99 9.48
CA ILE A 317 25.17 -28.87 9.33
C ILE A 317 24.78 -28.78 7.84
N PRO A 318 24.02 -29.75 7.29
CA PRO A 318 23.64 -29.75 5.88
C PRO A 318 22.62 -28.66 5.55
N VAL A 319 22.66 -28.18 4.30
CA VAL A 319 21.80 -27.09 3.77
C VAL A 319 20.31 -27.30 4.06
N ASP A 320 19.80 -28.52 3.86
CA ASP A 320 18.37 -28.85 4.03
C ASP A 320 17.88 -28.66 5.47
N TYR A 321 18.77 -28.79 6.45
CA TYR A 321 18.46 -28.55 7.86
C TYR A 321 18.11 -27.07 8.10
N TYR A 322 18.81 -26.13 7.46
CA TYR A 322 18.51 -24.69 7.59
C TYR A 322 17.14 -24.33 7.02
N TYR A 323 16.73 -24.92 5.90
CA TYR A 323 15.37 -24.70 5.36
C TYR A 323 14.30 -25.17 6.35
N ARG A 324 14.46 -26.37 6.94
CA ARG A 324 13.54 -26.89 7.96
C ARG A 324 13.51 -26.01 9.23
N VAL A 325 14.69 -25.57 9.69
CA VAL A 325 14.82 -24.67 10.84
C VAL A 325 14.09 -23.36 10.60
N ILE A 326 14.31 -22.72 9.45
CA ILE A 326 13.65 -21.46 9.10
C ILE A 326 12.12 -21.64 9.04
N ASP A 327 11.61 -22.73 8.47
CA ASP A 327 10.16 -22.98 8.41
C ASP A 327 9.54 -23.18 9.82
N GLN A 328 10.09 -24.07 10.64
CA GLN A 328 9.59 -24.31 12.01
C GLN A 328 9.69 -23.05 12.90
N LEU A 329 10.75 -22.26 12.77
CA LEU A 329 10.87 -20.98 13.48
C LEU A 329 9.82 -19.95 13.03
N ASN A 330 9.54 -19.85 11.72
CA ASN A 330 8.48 -18.96 11.21
C ASN A 330 7.08 -19.40 11.69
N GLN A 331 6.82 -20.69 11.80
CA GLN A 331 5.56 -21.23 12.33
C GLN A 331 5.41 -20.91 13.82
N ALA A 332 6.45 -21.15 14.63
CA ALA A 332 6.44 -20.80 16.06
C ALA A 332 6.30 -19.27 16.27
N GLN A 333 6.99 -18.44 15.47
CA GLN A 333 6.86 -16.98 15.55
C GLN A 333 5.44 -16.49 15.30
N GLN A 334 4.70 -17.10 14.35
CA GLN A 334 3.30 -16.78 14.10
C GLN A 334 2.38 -17.13 15.28
N GLN A 335 2.66 -18.23 15.98
CA GLN A 335 1.92 -18.63 17.19
C GLN A 335 2.25 -17.71 18.38
N MET A 336 3.54 -17.43 18.61
CA MET A 336 4.03 -16.52 19.65
C MET A 336 3.43 -15.12 19.56
N ARG A 337 3.17 -14.61 18.34
CA ARG A 337 2.59 -13.28 18.09
C ARG A 337 1.23 -13.05 18.79
N PHE A 338 0.46 -14.11 19.07
CA PHE A 338 -0.84 -14.03 19.73
C PHE A 338 -0.86 -14.65 21.13
N SER A 339 0.30 -15.08 21.64
CA SER A 339 0.45 -15.70 22.96
C SER A 339 0.87 -14.68 24.02
N THR A 340 0.34 -14.84 25.25
CA THR A 340 0.85 -14.15 26.46
C THR A 340 2.06 -14.86 27.07
N GLN A 341 2.37 -16.09 26.63
CA GLN A 341 3.47 -16.92 27.10
C GLN A 341 4.28 -17.39 25.88
N ALA A 342 5.05 -16.47 25.29
CA ALA A 342 5.87 -16.75 24.11
C ALA A 342 6.96 -17.80 24.39
N ASP A 343 7.50 -17.80 25.62
CA ASP A 343 8.62 -18.66 26.04
C ASP A 343 8.28 -20.16 25.92
N ILE A 344 7.04 -20.56 26.22
CA ILE A 344 6.59 -21.96 26.12
C ILE A 344 6.61 -22.44 24.66
N PHE A 345 6.15 -21.61 23.72
CA PHE A 345 6.22 -21.93 22.30
C PHE A 345 7.67 -22.04 21.82
N LEU A 346 8.57 -21.23 22.36
CA LEU A 346 10.00 -21.28 22.03
C LEU A 346 10.68 -22.54 22.59
N GLN A 347 10.35 -22.95 23.82
CA GLN A 347 10.83 -24.19 24.45
C GLN A 347 10.29 -25.43 23.71
N VAL A 348 8.99 -25.48 23.39
CA VAL A 348 8.39 -26.58 22.61
C VAL A 348 9.02 -26.68 21.23
N MET A 349 9.19 -25.54 20.53
CA MET A 349 9.88 -25.49 19.24
C MET A 349 11.33 -26.00 19.36
N THR A 350 12.07 -25.63 20.40
CA THR A 350 13.45 -26.15 20.65
C THR A 350 13.47 -27.67 20.74
N VAL A 351 12.47 -28.28 21.40
CA VAL A 351 12.32 -29.73 21.50
C VAL A 351 11.97 -30.36 20.16
N GLU A 352 10.98 -29.82 19.42
CA GLU A 352 10.60 -30.29 18.09
C GLU A 352 11.75 -30.22 17.07
N LEU A 353 12.58 -29.20 17.17
CA LEU A 353 13.72 -28.97 16.29
C LEU A 353 14.87 -29.95 16.58
N ALA A 354 15.03 -30.35 17.84
CA ALA A 354 16.08 -31.25 18.30
C ALA A 354 15.78 -32.72 18.02
N TYR A 355 14.55 -33.18 18.28
CA TYR A 355 14.13 -34.54 17.87
C TYR A 355 13.83 -34.60 16.37
N GLY A 356 13.40 -33.49 15.77
CA GLY A 356 12.81 -33.43 14.44
C GLY A 356 11.41 -34.04 14.42
N GLN A 357 10.60 -33.69 13.42
CA GLN A 357 9.49 -34.57 13.07
C GLN A 357 10.04 -35.96 12.70
N PRO A 358 9.35 -37.05 13.09
CA PRO A 358 9.74 -38.37 12.63
C PRO A 358 9.75 -38.36 11.11
N GLN A 359 10.86 -38.80 10.51
CA GLN A 359 10.85 -39.19 9.10
C GLN A 359 9.66 -40.14 8.92
N THR A 360 8.89 -39.96 7.84
CA THR A 360 7.87 -40.93 7.46
C THR A 360 8.58 -42.25 7.18
N ALA A 361 8.68 -43.10 8.21
CA ALA A 361 9.34 -44.37 8.11
C ALA A 361 8.63 -45.14 7.00
N SER A 362 9.35 -45.39 5.92
CA SER A 362 8.89 -46.29 4.87
C SER A 362 8.67 -47.65 5.55
N ILE A 363 7.41 -47.97 5.86
CA ILE A 363 7.02 -49.19 6.55
C ILE A 363 7.40 -50.34 5.64
N SER A 364 8.59 -50.90 5.89
CA SER A 364 9.08 -52.09 5.22
C SER A 364 8.04 -53.19 5.42
N THR A 365 7.56 -53.75 4.32
CA THR A 365 6.41 -54.65 4.26
C THR A 365 6.59 -55.89 5.15
N GLY A 366 6.13 -55.80 6.40
CA GLY A 366 5.75 -56.95 7.20
C GLY A 366 4.37 -57.40 6.75
N GLU A 367 4.21 -58.71 6.53
CA GLU A 367 2.98 -59.26 5.96
C GLU A 367 1.79 -59.09 6.93
N THR A 368 0.85 -58.23 6.56
CA THR A 368 -0.48 -58.20 7.17
C THR A 368 -1.46 -57.84 6.05
N SER A 369 -2.35 -58.78 5.72
CA SER A 369 -3.27 -58.63 4.58
C SER A 369 -4.20 -57.43 4.78
N ILE A 370 -4.11 -56.46 3.88
CA ILE A 370 -5.12 -55.41 3.72
C ILE A 370 -6.47 -56.11 3.51
N PRO A 371 -7.55 -55.76 4.24
CA PRO A 371 -8.87 -56.31 3.99
C PRO A 371 -9.29 -56.11 2.54
N SER A 372 -9.79 -57.17 1.90
CA SER A 372 -10.20 -57.20 0.48
C SER A 372 -11.03 -56.00 0.07
N ASP A 373 -11.91 -55.57 0.98
CA ASP A 373 -12.94 -54.57 0.79
C ASP A 373 -12.31 -53.17 0.62
N PHE A 374 -11.16 -52.92 1.26
CA PHE A 374 -10.39 -51.68 1.11
C PHE A 374 -9.61 -51.64 -0.21
N GLN A 375 -9.12 -52.79 -0.67
CA GLN A 375 -8.50 -52.95 -1.99
C GLN A 375 -9.54 -52.68 -3.09
N GLN A 376 -10.72 -53.31 -3.00
CA GLN A 376 -11.82 -53.13 -3.95
C GLN A 376 -12.38 -51.70 -3.96
N ALA A 377 -12.49 -51.05 -2.80
CA ALA A 377 -12.90 -49.65 -2.73
C ALA A 377 -11.87 -48.73 -3.42
N PHE A 378 -10.56 -48.96 -3.22
CA PHE A 378 -9.51 -48.21 -3.90
C PHE A 378 -9.52 -48.43 -5.42
N ASP A 379 -9.62 -49.67 -5.88
CA ASP A 379 -9.71 -50.02 -7.30
C ASP A 379 -10.97 -49.40 -7.95
N SER A 380 -12.11 -49.37 -7.24
CA SER A 380 -13.33 -48.72 -7.73
C SER A 380 -13.19 -47.20 -7.84
N LEU A 381 -12.58 -46.52 -6.87
CA LEU A 381 -12.31 -45.08 -6.95
C LEU A 381 -11.32 -44.77 -8.07
N GLN A 382 -10.30 -45.61 -8.28
CA GLN A 382 -9.32 -45.43 -9.34
C GLN A 382 -9.95 -45.63 -10.72
N ALA A 383 -10.86 -46.60 -10.87
CA ALA A 383 -11.66 -46.77 -12.08
C ALA A 383 -12.59 -45.57 -12.32
N GLU A 384 -13.34 -45.12 -11.31
CA GLU A 384 -14.26 -43.99 -11.40
C GLU A 384 -13.53 -42.67 -11.74
N PHE A 385 -12.36 -42.42 -11.15
CA PHE A 385 -11.53 -41.27 -11.47
C PHE A 385 -10.94 -41.33 -12.89
N SER A 386 -10.62 -42.53 -13.39
CA SER A 386 -10.17 -42.73 -14.77
C SER A 386 -11.30 -42.45 -15.79
N HIS A 387 -12.53 -42.90 -15.48
CA HIS A 387 -13.72 -42.61 -16.26
C HIS A 387 -14.05 -41.10 -16.26
N LEU A 388 -13.96 -40.43 -15.11
CA LEU A 388 -14.18 -38.98 -15.01
C LEU A 388 -13.17 -38.20 -15.87
N ARG A 389 -11.90 -38.61 -15.89
CA ARG A 389 -10.88 -38.05 -16.79
C ARG A 389 -11.22 -38.25 -18.27
N GLN A 390 -11.73 -39.42 -18.64
CA GLN A 390 -12.12 -39.70 -20.02
C GLN A 390 -13.29 -38.80 -20.46
N VAL A 391 -14.35 -38.69 -19.64
CA VAL A 391 -15.51 -37.82 -19.93
C VAL A 391 -15.08 -36.35 -20.11
N VAL A 392 -14.11 -35.85 -19.32
CA VAL A 392 -13.58 -34.49 -19.47
C VAL A 392 -12.82 -34.30 -20.78
N ASN A 393 -12.05 -35.30 -21.24
CA ASN A 393 -11.40 -35.26 -22.55
C ASN A 393 -12.42 -35.33 -23.71
N ASP A 394 -13.39 -36.24 -23.62
CA ASP A 394 -14.43 -36.42 -24.65
C ASP A 394 -15.26 -35.14 -24.83
N GLN A 395 -15.55 -34.42 -23.73
CA GLN A 395 -16.18 -33.08 -23.79
C GLN A 395 -15.26 -32.02 -24.43
N ALA A 396 -13.95 -32.06 -24.17
CA ALA A 396 -13.00 -31.12 -24.77
C ALA A 396 -12.88 -31.30 -26.30
N ASP A 397 -12.82 -32.53 -26.80
CA ASP A 397 -12.81 -32.80 -28.24
C ASP A 397 -14.19 -32.52 -28.89
N LEU A 398 -15.31 -32.72 -28.20
CA LEU A 398 -16.63 -32.29 -28.68
C LEU A 398 -16.72 -30.76 -28.86
N ILE A 399 -16.18 -29.98 -27.91
CA ILE A 399 -16.10 -28.51 -28.01
C ILE A 399 -15.23 -28.07 -29.19
N LYS A 400 -14.16 -28.81 -29.48
CA LYS A 400 -13.23 -28.56 -30.59
C LYS A 400 -13.85 -28.85 -31.97
N ASP A 401 -14.56 -29.97 -32.10
CA ASP A 401 -15.30 -30.33 -33.33
C ASP A 401 -16.48 -29.36 -33.58
N LEU A 402 -17.16 -28.89 -32.53
CA LEU A 402 -18.18 -27.84 -32.64
C LEU A 402 -17.61 -26.50 -33.16
N ARG A 403 -16.38 -26.12 -32.75
CA ARG A 403 -15.70 -24.92 -33.28
C ARG A 403 -15.34 -25.07 -34.75
N ALA A 404 -14.71 -26.18 -35.13
CA ALA A 404 -14.35 -26.45 -36.53
C ALA A 404 -15.57 -26.42 -37.48
N LYS A 405 -16.76 -26.81 -37.00
CA LYS A 405 -18.02 -26.75 -37.76
C LYS A 405 -18.62 -25.34 -37.92
N LEU A 406 -18.15 -24.36 -37.15
CA LEU A 406 -18.59 -22.95 -37.25
C LEU A 406 -17.71 -22.15 -38.22
N GLU A 407 -16.40 -22.37 -38.20
CA GLU A 407 -15.42 -21.63 -39.03
C GLU A 407 -15.64 -21.81 -40.54
N VAL A 408 -16.15 -22.96 -40.98
CA VAL A 408 -16.35 -23.31 -42.41
C VAL A 408 -17.42 -22.45 -43.11
N ARG A 409 -18.22 -21.65 -42.37
CA ARG A 409 -19.48 -21.11 -42.91
C ARG A 409 -19.51 -19.63 -43.30
N VAL A 410 -18.46 -18.84 -43.03
CA VAL A 410 -18.44 -17.39 -43.38
C VAL A 410 -17.09 -16.92 -43.91
N ASN A 411 -16.91 -17.00 -45.23
CA ASN A 411 -16.29 -15.94 -46.03
C ASN A 411 -16.61 -16.19 -47.52
N PRO A 412 -16.84 -15.14 -48.33
CA PRO A 412 -15.77 -14.69 -49.23
C PRO A 412 -15.77 -13.19 -49.58
N ILE A 413 -14.61 -12.64 -49.98
CA ILE A 413 -14.36 -12.00 -51.31
C ILE A 413 -13.00 -11.25 -51.34
N ASN A 414 -12.29 -11.40 -52.47
CA ASN A 414 -11.17 -10.61 -53.01
C ASN A 414 -9.88 -10.39 -52.18
N GLU A 415 -8.94 -11.29 -52.46
CA GLU A 415 -7.58 -10.97 -52.93
C GLU A 415 -7.33 -9.51 -53.42
N ASN A 416 -6.19 -8.92 -53.04
CA ASN A 416 -5.02 -8.84 -53.94
C ASN A 416 -3.76 -8.30 -53.22
N LYS A 417 -2.59 -8.86 -53.60
CA LYS A 417 -1.28 -8.22 -53.90
C LYS A 417 -0.86 -6.93 -53.15
N LEU A 418 0.39 -6.77 -52.70
CA LEU A 418 1.63 -7.48 -53.07
C LEU A 418 2.68 -7.40 -51.93
N ALA A 419 3.68 -8.27 -51.99
CA ALA A 419 4.75 -8.40 -51.00
C ALA A 419 5.81 -7.29 -51.05
N ALA A 420 6.35 -6.96 -49.88
CA ALA A 420 7.79 -6.76 -49.64
C ALA A 420 8.07 -7.00 -48.14
N GLN A 421 9.23 -7.57 -47.82
CA GLN A 421 9.70 -7.77 -46.44
C GLN A 421 10.86 -6.81 -46.15
N GLU A 422 11.10 -6.47 -44.87
CA GLU A 422 12.35 -6.82 -44.20
C GLU A 422 12.30 -6.58 -42.68
N ASN A 423 13.21 -7.22 -41.93
CA ASN A 423 13.26 -7.21 -40.47
C ASN A 423 14.59 -6.64 -39.97
N VAL A 424 14.55 -5.83 -38.90
CA VAL A 424 15.62 -5.79 -37.88
C VAL A 424 14.97 -5.67 -36.49
N SER A 425 15.55 -6.34 -35.49
CA SER A 425 14.97 -6.50 -34.15
C SER A 425 15.73 -5.73 -33.05
N GLN A 426 15.07 -5.50 -31.91
CA GLN A 426 15.67 -5.01 -30.67
C GLN A 426 15.07 -5.74 -29.43
N PRO A 427 15.76 -5.75 -28.26
CA PRO A 427 15.60 -6.79 -27.26
C PRO A 427 14.34 -6.67 -26.37
N SER A 428 13.91 -7.82 -25.85
CA SER A 428 12.68 -7.98 -25.07
C SER A 428 12.81 -7.57 -23.61
N LYS A 429 11.79 -6.87 -23.09
CA LYS A 429 11.64 -6.58 -21.66
C LYS A 429 11.09 -7.81 -20.93
N LEU A 430 11.73 -8.21 -19.84
CA LEU A 430 11.23 -9.27 -18.96
C LEU A 430 9.88 -8.86 -18.34
N ARG A 431 8.87 -9.74 -18.46
CA ARG A 431 7.56 -9.54 -17.82
C ARG A 431 7.62 -10.05 -16.36
N PRO A 432 7.03 -9.33 -15.38
CA PRO A 432 6.97 -9.80 -14.00
C PRO A 432 6.05 -11.04 -13.87
N ARG A 433 6.47 -11.99 -13.02
CA ARG A 433 5.71 -13.20 -12.70
C ARG A 433 4.46 -12.84 -11.89
N PRO A 434 3.26 -13.36 -12.21
CA PRO A 434 2.06 -13.06 -11.43
C PRO A 434 2.17 -13.60 -10.00
N ARG A 435 1.72 -12.81 -9.01
CA ARG A 435 1.57 -13.26 -7.63
C ARG A 435 0.38 -14.23 -7.51
N PRO A 436 0.41 -15.20 -6.59
CA PRO A 436 -0.78 -16.01 -6.30
C PRO A 436 -1.91 -15.12 -5.79
N ARG A 437 -3.09 -15.21 -6.41
CA ARG A 437 -4.31 -14.57 -5.92
C ARG A 437 -4.79 -15.29 -4.66
N THR A 438 -4.81 -14.59 -3.53
CA THR A 438 -5.74 -14.92 -2.44
C THR A 438 -7.16 -14.88 -2.98
N ARG A 439 -8.00 -15.88 -2.66
CA ARG A 439 -9.39 -15.93 -3.10
C ARG A 439 -10.20 -14.87 -2.38
N GLN A 440 -10.38 -13.69 -2.99
CA GLN A 440 -11.38 -12.72 -2.55
C GLN A 440 -12.77 -13.35 -2.67
N SER A 441 -13.57 -13.29 -1.61
CA SER A 441 -14.92 -13.86 -1.54
C SER A 441 -15.88 -12.96 -2.30
N GLN A 442 -16.08 -13.24 -3.60
CA GLN A 442 -16.91 -12.42 -4.49
C GLN A 442 -18.33 -12.23 -3.94
N TYR A 443 -18.73 -10.96 -3.81
CA TYR A 443 -20.11 -10.57 -3.50
C TYR A 443 -21.03 -10.89 -4.70
N HIS A 444 -22.24 -11.37 -4.42
CA HIS A 444 -23.26 -11.62 -5.44
C HIS A 444 -24.56 -10.93 -5.05
N LEU A 445 -25.19 -10.22 -5.98
CA LEU A 445 -26.51 -9.64 -5.78
C LEU A 445 -27.60 -10.69 -6.06
N ASP A 446 -28.24 -11.18 -5.00
CA ASP A 446 -29.33 -12.16 -5.05
C ASP A 446 -30.69 -11.42 -5.04
N LEU A 447 -31.19 -11.10 -6.24
CA LEU A 447 -32.46 -10.41 -6.41
C LEU A 447 -33.67 -11.26 -5.97
N TYR A 448 -33.58 -12.59 -6.05
CA TYR A 448 -34.66 -13.48 -5.63
C TYR A 448 -34.91 -13.37 -4.12
N SER A 449 -33.84 -13.51 -3.32
CA SER A 449 -33.92 -13.37 -1.86
C SER A 449 -34.32 -11.96 -1.44
N ILE A 450 -33.78 -10.92 -2.09
CA ILE A 450 -34.10 -9.51 -1.77
C ILE A 450 -35.57 -9.19 -2.07
N TYR A 451 -36.07 -9.52 -3.27
CA TYR A 451 -37.48 -9.27 -3.62
C TYR A 451 -38.44 -10.18 -2.83
N GLY A 452 -38.00 -11.36 -2.42
CA GLY A 452 -38.73 -12.23 -1.48
C GLY A 452 -39.02 -11.55 -0.14
N VAL A 453 -38.03 -10.89 0.48
CA VAL A 453 -38.24 -10.10 1.70
C VAL A 453 -39.23 -8.96 1.44
N LEU A 454 -39.06 -8.20 0.34
CA LEU A 454 -39.88 -7.03 0.05
C LEU A 454 -41.36 -7.34 -0.27
N ASN A 455 -41.66 -8.50 -0.88
CA ASN A 455 -43.03 -8.95 -1.16
C ASN A 455 -43.89 -9.22 0.10
N GLN A 456 -43.24 -9.38 1.26
CA GLN A 456 -43.90 -9.73 2.52
C GLN A 456 -43.47 -8.79 3.67
N ALA A 457 -42.75 -7.69 3.37
CA ALA A 457 -42.17 -6.82 4.39
C ALA A 457 -43.25 -6.08 5.19
N THR A 458 -43.24 -6.23 6.51
CA THR A 458 -44.16 -5.55 7.43
C THR A 458 -43.45 -4.39 8.12
N ARG A 459 -44.19 -3.32 8.46
CA ARG A 459 -43.62 -2.16 9.15
C ARG A 459 -43.21 -2.51 10.59
N GLU A 460 -44.03 -3.31 11.26
CA GLU A 460 -43.86 -3.69 12.66
C GLU A 460 -42.57 -4.53 12.86
N ALA A 461 -42.30 -5.52 12.00
CA ALA A 461 -41.10 -6.35 12.09
C ALA A 461 -39.80 -5.53 11.92
N ILE A 462 -39.77 -4.58 10.98
CA ILE A 462 -38.57 -3.77 10.74
C ILE A 462 -38.35 -2.69 11.80
N GLU A 463 -39.41 -2.18 12.46
CA GLU A 463 -39.28 -1.25 13.58
C GLU A 463 -38.75 -1.99 14.83
N ALA A 464 -39.29 -3.16 15.16
CA ALA A 464 -38.79 -4.00 16.27
C ALA A 464 -37.30 -4.36 16.14
N ILE A 465 -36.85 -4.76 14.94
CA ILE A 465 -35.43 -5.06 14.69
C ILE A 465 -34.56 -3.80 14.82
N LYS A 466 -35.03 -2.63 14.37
CA LYS A 466 -34.25 -1.38 14.42
C LYS A 466 -33.99 -0.89 15.84
N GLU A 467 -34.94 -1.04 16.75
CA GLU A 467 -34.75 -0.66 18.15
C GLU A 467 -33.67 -1.51 18.84
N GLN A 468 -33.62 -2.81 18.51
CA GLN A 468 -32.69 -3.75 19.15
C GLN A 468 -31.37 -3.96 18.38
N TRP A 469 -31.24 -3.45 17.16
CA TRP A 469 -30.09 -3.66 16.27
C TRP A 469 -28.74 -3.32 16.91
N ASN A 470 -28.68 -2.20 17.64
CA ASN A 470 -27.46 -1.75 18.31
C ASN A 470 -27.04 -2.67 19.48
N GLN A 471 -28.00 -3.35 20.11
CA GLN A 471 -27.73 -4.35 21.17
C GLN A 471 -27.21 -5.65 20.55
N ILE A 472 -27.90 -6.14 19.51
CA ILE A 472 -27.52 -7.36 18.76
C ILE A 472 -26.07 -7.27 18.25
N ILE A 473 -25.63 -6.11 17.75
CA ILE A 473 -24.21 -5.90 17.37
C ILE A 473 -23.29 -5.83 18.59
N GLN A 474 -23.72 -5.26 19.72
CA GLN A 474 -22.92 -5.17 20.94
C GLN A 474 -22.75 -6.50 21.70
N ASP A 475 -23.54 -7.53 21.38
CA ASP A 475 -23.42 -8.86 21.99
C ASP A 475 -22.55 -9.84 21.18
N LEU A 476 -22.20 -9.51 19.93
CA LEU A 476 -21.24 -10.27 19.11
C LEU A 476 -19.79 -10.16 19.63
N SER A 477 -18.87 -11.03 19.21
CA SER A 477 -17.45 -10.89 19.59
C SER A 477 -16.82 -9.62 18.99
N PRO A 478 -15.75 -9.04 19.57
CA PRO A 478 -15.07 -7.88 19.01
C PRO A 478 -14.52 -8.09 17.58
N GLN A 479 -14.30 -9.33 17.16
CA GLN A 479 -13.87 -9.66 15.80
C GLN A 479 -15.08 -9.71 14.84
N ASP A 480 -16.17 -10.34 15.25
CA ASP A 480 -17.38 -10.51 14.45
C ASP A 480 -18.17 -9.21 14.24
N ARG A 481 -17.96 -8.22 15.13
CA ARG A 481 -18.51 -6.85 14.98
C ARG A 481 -17.95 -6.10 13.78
N VAL A 482 -16.67 -6.27 13.44
CA VAL A 482 -15.95 -5.45 12.46
C VAL A 482 -16.66 -5.40 11.08
N PRO A 483 -17.08 -6.52 10.45
CA PRO A 483 -17.79 -6.47 9.17
C PRO A 483 -19.19 -5.86 9.24
N LEU A 484 -19.78 -5.75 10.43
CA LEU A 484 -21.13 -5.24 10.70
C LEU A 484 -21.16 -3.78 11.21
N LEU A 485 -20.01 -3.15 11.40
CA LEU A 485 -19.93 -1.70 11.62
C LEU A 485 -20.63 -0.96 10.46
N ASN A 486 -21.34 0.12 10.80
CA ASN A 486 -22.18 0.90 9.87
C ASN A 486 -23.32 0.14 9.15
N SER A 487 -23.56 -1.13 9.47
CA SER A 487 -24.65 -1.92 8.87
C SER A 487 -26.04 -1.50 9.37
N LYS A 488 -27.05 -1.54 8.50
CA LYS A 488 -28.40 -1.04 8.79
C LYS A 488 -29.49 -1.97 8.25
N PRO A 489 -30.46 -2.43 9.05
CA PRO A 489 -31.59 -3.21 8.57
C PRO A 489 -32.54 -2.32 7.77
N LEU A 490 -32.90 -2.76 6.56
CA LEU A 490 -33.67 -2.01 5.58
C LEU A 490 -35.16 -2.38 5.59
N ALA A 491 -35.44 -3.69 5.57
CA ALA A 491 -36.76 -4.29 5.50
C ALA A 491 -36.73 -5.66 6.22
N ALA A 492 -37.88 -6.10 6.74
CA ALA A 492 -38.01 -7.39 7.41
C ALA A 492 -39.44 -7.94 7.25
N ASN A 493 -39.56 -9.25 7.37
CA ASN A 493 -40.82 -9.98 7.53
C ASN A 493 -40.64 -11.04 8.64
N ASP A 494 -41.66 -11.85 8.88
CA ASP A 494 -41.69 -12.82 9.99
C ASP A 494 -40.67 -13.97 9.86
N HIS A 495 -39.94 -14.06 8.73
CA HIS A 495 -39.03 -15.14 8.39
C HIS A 495 -37.64 -14.67 7.93
N ALA A 496 -37.46 -13.41 7.52
CA ALA A 496 -36.20 -12.90 6.98
C ALA A 496 -36.02 -11.38 7.16
N VAL A 497 -34.76 -10.95 7.26
CA VAL A 497 -34.34 -9.53 7.36
C VAL A 497 -33.31 -9.17 6.28
N LEU A 498 -33.53 -8.03 5.63
CA LEU A 498 -32.63 -7.42 4.65
C LEU A 498 -31.71 -6.42 5.35
N ILE A 499 -30.41 -6.69 5.38
CA ILE A 499 -29.38 -5.88 6.04
C ILE A 499 -28.48 -5.25 4.99
N SER A 500 -28.25 -3.93 5.10
CA SER A 500 -27.34 -3.20 4.23
C SER A 500 -25.95 -3.04 4.84
N VAL A 501 -24.91 -3.27 4.04
CA VAL A 501 -23.50 -3.27 4.44
C VAL A 501 -22.71 -2.30 3.56
N GLU A 502 -21.75 -1.58 4.14
CA GLU A 502 -21.00 -0.51 3.46
C GLU A 502 -20.02 -1.06 2.40
N ASN A 503 -19.17 -2.03 2.80
CA ASN A 503 -18.11 -2.57 1.95
C ASN A 503 -18.49 -3.87 1.26
N GLU A 504 -18.04 -4.02 0.01
CA GLU A 504 -18.26 -5.22 -0.82
C GLU A 504 -17.51 -6.45 -0.28
N GLU A 505 -16.31 -6.26 0.28
CA GLU A 505 -15.57 -7.34 0.95
C GLU A 505 -16.32 -7.83 2.20
N ASN A 506 -16.99 -6.92 2.93
CA ASN A 506 -17.82 -7.30 4.08
C ASN A 506 -19.11 -8.01 3.65
N SER A 507 -19.79 -7.55 2.60
CA SER A 507 -21.01 -8.23 2.11
C SER A 507 -20.71 -9.60 1.48
N GLY A 508 -19.57 -9.75 0.81
CA GLY A 508 -19.05 -11.04 0.38
C GLY A 508 -18.72 -11.95 1.58
N LEU A 509 -17.97 -11.44 2.57
CA LEU A 509 -17.64 -12.21 3.78
C LEU A 509 -18.90 -12.65 4.53
N LEU A 510 -19.92 -11.80 4.67
CA LEU A 510 -21.21 -12.12 5.31
C LEU A 510 -22.03 -13.16 4.52
N GLN A 511 -21.91 -13.20 3.19
CA GLN A 511 -22.56 -14.22 2.35
C GLN A 511 -21.87 -15.59 2.42
N HIS A 512 -20.53 -15.62 2.53
CA HIS A 512 -19.75 -16.87 2.48
C HIS A 512 -19.32 -17.42 3.86
N ASN A 513 -19.34 -16.61 4.91
CA ASN A 513 -18.97 -17.03 6.27
C ASN A 513 -20.20 -17.51 7.07
N ALA A 514 -20.50 -18.81 6.96
CA ALA A 514 -21.60 -19.46 7.66
C ALA A 514 -21.51 -19.36 9.21
N HIS A 515 -20.31 -19.24 9.79
CA HIS A 515 -20.15 -19.10 11.24
C HIS A 515 -20.65 -17.74 11.73
N LEU A 516 -20.19 -16.65 11.08
CA LEU A 516 -20.55 -15.28 11.46
C LEU A 516 -22.03 -14.98 11.17
N ALA A 517 -22.56 -15.49 10.06
CA ALA A 517 -24.00 -15.47 9.79
C ALA A 517 -24.80 -16.29 10.83
N GLY A 518 -24.25 -17.39 11.33
CA GLY A 518 -24.84 -18.19 12.42
C GLY A 518 -24.86 -17.45 13.77
N GLN A 519 -23.78 -16.77 14.13
CA GLN A 519 -23.72 -15.95 15.36
C GLN A 519 -24.70 -14.77 15.30
N LEU A 520 -24.81 -14.09 14.15
CA LEU A 520 -25.78 -13.00 13.99
C LEU A 520 -27.23 -13.50 14.06
N ARG A 521 -27.55 -14.66 13.47
CA ARG A 521 -28.85 -15.34 13.67
C ARG A 521 -29.09 -15.66 15.15
N ALA A 522 -28.09 -16.16 15.87
CA ALA A 522 -28.21 -16.52 17.28
C ALA A 522 -28.46 -15.29 18.17
N GLY A 523 -27.78 -14.15 17.93
CA GLY A 523 -28.04 -12.90 18.63
C GLY A 523 -29.44 -12.34 18.39
N ILE A 524 -29.89 -12.36 17.13
CA ILE A 524 -31.28 -12.02 16.74
C ILE A 524 -32.28 -12.91 17.49
N GLN A 525 -32.05 -14.23 17.51
CA GLN A 525 -32.93 -15.19 18.19
C GLN A 525 -32.93 -14.99 19.72
N GLN A 526 -31.80 -14.65 20.34
CA GLN A 526 -31.73 -14.39 21.78
C GLN A 526 -32.47 -13.11 22.19
N THR A 527 -32.40 -12.05 21.37
CA THR A 527 -32.98 -10.75 21.72
C THR A 527 -34.47 -10.66 21.34
N LEU A 528 -34.85 -11.16 20.16
CA LEU A 528 -36.21 -11.05 19.60
C LEU A 528 -37.06 -12.32 19.73
N GLN A 529 -36.48 -13.44 20.16
CA GLN A 529 -37.13 -14.78 20.21
C GLN A 529 -37.64 -15.31 18.85
N MET A 530 -37.20 -14.71 17.74
CA MET A 530 -37.57 -15.08 16.36
C MET A 530 -36.36 -15.64 15.60
N THR A 531 -36.59 -16.67 14.78
CA THR A 531 -35.59 -17.20 13.85
C THR A 531 -35.77 -16.56 12.47
N LEU A 532 -34.82 -15.71 12.06
CA LEU A 532 -34.86 -15.00 10.79
C LEU A 532 -33.68 -15.40 9.88
N ASP A 533 -33.95 -15.52 8.59
CA ASP A 533 -32.92 -15.59 7.55
C ASP A 533 -32.32 -14.22 7.24
N LEU A 534 -31.03 -14.20 6.92
CA LEU A 534 -30.24 -12.97 6.75
C LEU A 534 -29.92 -12.76 5.28
N VAL A 535 -30.44 -11.68 4.70
CA VAL A 535 -30.18 -11.27 3.31
C VAL A 535 -29.31 -10.01 3.33
N PHE A 536 -28.14 -10.06 2.70
CA PHE A 536 -27.16 -8.96 2.72
C PHE A 536 -27.08 -8.22 1.37
N ILE A 537 -27.17 -6.89 1.40
CA ILE A 537 -27.02 -6.01 0.24
C ILE A 537 -25.96 -4.94 0.46
N LYS A 538 -25.18 -4.61 -0.58
CA LYS A 538 -24.26 -3.46 -0.58
C LYS A 538 -25.06 -2.16 -0.54
N GLN A 539 -24.67 -1.20 0.30
CA GLN A 539 -25.41 0.07 0.47
C GLN A 539 -25.56 0.87 -0.84
N ALA A 540 -24.58 0.77 -1.74
CA ALA A 540 -24.62 1.40 -3.07
C ALA A 540 -25.69 0.80 -4.02
N ASP A 541 -26.00 -0.50 -3.88
CA ASP A 541 -26.88 -1.23 -4.81
C ASP A 541 -28.35 -1.21 -4.34
N TRP A 542 -28.62 -0.71 -3.14
CA TRP A 542 -29.97 -0.62 -2.59
C TRP A 542 -30.88 0.40 -3.32
N PRO A 543 -30.46 1.64 -3.66
CA PRO A 543 -31.34 2.61 -4.32
C PRO A 543 -31.83 2.14 -5.70
N THR A 544 -30.96 1.51 -6.48
CA THR A 544 -31.31 0.93 -7.79
C THR A 544 -32.24 -0.27 -7.64
N THR A 545 -31.89 -1.22 -6.76
CA THR A 545 -32.70 -2.42 -6.49
C THR A 545 -34.11 -2.07 -5.99
N ARG A 546 -34.22 -1.10 -5.07
CA ARG A 546 -35.51 -0.60 -4.56
C ARG A 546 -36.32 0.10 -5.66
N ARG A 547 -35.69 0.90 -6.53
CA ARG A 547 -36.37 1.57 -7.65
C ARG A 547 -36.92 0.55 -8.65
N ASN A 548 -36.12 -0.44 -9.02
CA ASN A 548 -36.52 -1.54 -9.90
C ASN A 548 -37.70 -2.32 -9.31
N TYR A 549 -37.60 -2.75 -8.04
CA TYR A 549 -38.71 -3.43 -7.34
C TYR A 549 -40.01 -2.59 -7.37
N THR A 550 -39.92 -1.29 -7.06
CA THR A 550 -41.07 -0.38 -7.04
C THR A 550 -41.71 -0.25 -8.44
N THR A 551 -40.90 -0.20 -9.49
CA THR A 551 -41.38 -0.17 -10.89
C THR A 551 -42.07 -1.46 -11.29
N ILE A 552 -41.53 -2.63 -10.91
CA ILE A 552 -42.15 -3.92 -11.19
C ILE A 552 -43.46 -4.07 -10.41
N LEU A 553 -43.47 -3.70 -9.13
CA LEU A 553 -44.67 -3.72 -8.28
C LEU A 553 -45.79 -2.84 -8.84
N ALA A 554 -45.46 -1.65 -9.40
CA ALA A 554 -46.43 -0.77 -10.05
C ALA A 554 -47.02 -1.36 -11.36
N SER A 555 -46.37 -2.37 -11.96
CA SER A 555 -46.88 -3.10 -13.13
C SER A 555 -47.67 -4.37 -12.76
N ALA A 556 -47.55 -4.86 -11.53
CA ALA A 556 -48.18 -6.09 -11.05
C ALA A 556 -49.59 -5.84 -10.49
N LYS A 557 -50.60 -6.55 -11.00
CA LYS A 557 -52.01 -6.36 -10.59
C LYS A 557 -52.31 -6.84 -9.17
N ASP A 558 -51.66 -7.92 -8.72
CA ASP A 558 -52.00 -8.62 -7.48
C ASP A 558 -51.13 -8.22 -6.27
N LYS A 559 -50.53 -7.01 -6.30
CA LYS A 559 -49.74 -6.40 -5.21
C LYS A 559 -48.50 -7.18 -4.73
N GLN A 560 -48.06 -8.20 -5.45
CA GLN A 560 -46.78 -8.87 -5.24
C GLN A 560 -46.04 -9.03 -6.58
N VAL A 561 -44.70 -9.01 -6.52
CA VAL A 561 -43.83 -9.24 -7.68
C VAL A 561 -43.65 -10.73 -7.90
N ASP A 562 -43.84 -11.22 -9.13
CA ASP A 562 -43.50 -12.60 -9.48
C ASP A 562 -41.98 -12.82 -9.35
N LEU A 563 -41.60 -13.80 -8.52
CA LEU A 563 -40.21 -14.15 -8.23
C LEU A 563 -39.67 -15.25 -9.17
N SER A 564 -40.54 -15.89 -9.96
CA SER A 564 -40.16 -16.99 -10.85
C SER A 564 -39.04 -16.67 -11.87
N PRO A 565 -38.94 -15.47 -12.49
CA PRO A 565 -37.83 -15.18 -13.41
C PRO A 565 -36.50 -14.86 -12.73
N TYR A 566 -36.46 -14.68 -11.41
CA TYR A 566 -35.25 -14.31 -10.65
C TYR A 566 -34.56 -15.51 -9.99
N LYS A 567 -35.19 -16.69 -9.97
CA LYS A 567 -34.81 -17.84 -9.15
C LYS A 567 -33.37 -18.33 -9.32
N ASP A 568 -32.79 -18.16 -10.51
CA ASP A 568 -31.42 -18.54 -10.85
C ASP A 568 -30.48 -17.32 -11.09
N GLN A 569 -30.95 -16.09 -10.85
CA GLN A 569 -30.19 -14.85 -11.10
C GLN A 569 -29.33 -14.42 -9.91
N LYS A 570 -28.11 -14.98 -9.83
CA LYS A 570 -27.03 -14.38 -9.02
C LYS A 570 -26.16 -13.49 -9.89
N LEU A 571 -26.28 -12.18 -9.72
CA LEU A 571 -25.54 -11.20 -10.50
C LEU A 571 -24.21 -10.84 -9.84
N THR A 572 -23.11 -11.06 -10.54
CA THR A 572 -21.78 -10.50 -10.22
C THR A 572 -21.66 -9.17 -10.94
N ILE A 573 -21.46 -8.07 -10.20
CA ILE A 573 -21.41 -6.71 -10.77
C ILE A 573 -19.95 -6.26 -10.85
N GLU A 574 -19.33 -6.38 -12.02
CA GLU A 574 -18.05 -5.72 -12.29
C GLU A 574 -18.30 -4.24 -12.63
N TYR A 575 -17.59 -3.34 -11.96
CA TYR A 575 -17.69 -1.89 -12.17
C TYR A 575 -16.63 -1.41 -13.18
N GLU A 576 -17.03 -1.09 -14.40
CA GLU A 576 -16.22 -0.25 -15.29
C GLU A 576 -16.32 1.23 -14.87
N MET A 577 -15.20 1.97 -14.92
CA MET A 577 -15.20 3.41 -14.68
C MET A 577 -15.47 4.17 -16.00
N PRO A 578 -16.39 5.16 -16.02
CA PRO A 578 -16.70 5.91 -17.24
C PRO A 578 -15.62 6.95 -17.58
N THR A 579 -14.92 6.75 -18.70
CA THR A 579 -14.09 7.79 -19.33
C THR A 579 -14.92 8.69 -20.24
N SER A 580 -14.80 10.01 -20.09
CA SER A 580 -15.65 10.99 -20.76
C SER A 580 -15.29 11.25 -22.24
N ALA A 581 -16.05 10.62 -23.13
CA ALA A 581 -16.55 11.10 -24.42
C ALA A 581 -15.67 11.94 -25.38
N THR A 582 -15.47 11.40 -26.60
CA THR A 582 -15.58 12.18 -27.86
C THR A 582 -16.30 11.37 -28.96
N SER A 583 -17.47 11.87 -29.38
CA SER A 583 -18.15 11.72 -30.70
C SER A 583 -18.52 10.35 -31.31
N SER A 584 -19.76 10.32 -31.84
CA SER A 584 -20.27 9.57 -33.02
C SER A 584 -20.29 8.03 -33.06
N VAL A 585 -21.34 7.46 -32.46
CA VAL A 585 -22.44 6.72 -33.15
C VAL A 585 -22.11 5.60 -34.19
N ALA A 586 -22.69 4.42 -33.92
CA ALA A 586 -23.13 3.33 -34.82
C ALA A 586 -22.25 2.07 -35.09
N GLN A 587 -22.75 0.95 -34.51
CA GLN A 587 -22.97 -0.37 -35.12
C GLN A 587 -21.86 -1.46 -35.27
N ILE A 588 -22.00 -2.50 -34.41
CA ILE A 588 -22.14 -3.95 -34.75
C ILE A 588 -20.87 -4.84 -34.99
N THR A 589 -20.90 -6.05 -34.38
CA THR A 589 -20.11 -7.32 -34.59
C THR A 589 -18.57 -7.42 -34.40
N SER A 590 -18.14 -7.80 -33.18
CA SER A 590 -17.62 -9.14 -32.72
C SER A 590 -16.68 -10.07 -33.55
N TRP A 591 -15.87 -10.88 -32.79
CA TRP A 591 -15.06 -12.09 -33.12
C TRP A 591 -13.61 -11.83 -33.65
N THR A 592 -12.53 -12.09 -32.86
CA THR A 592 -11.60 -13.29 -32.77
C THR A 592 -10.61 -13.49 -33.96
N ASP A 593 -9.41 -14.08 -33.87
CA ASP A 593 -8.60 -14.63 -32.75
C ASP A 593 -7.07 -14.78 -33.09
N VAL A 594 -6.24 -15.16 -32.10
CA VAL A 594 -5.04 -16.07 -32.12
C VAL A 594 -4.16 -16.17 -33.41
N TYR A 595 -2.87 -15.78 -33.36
CA TYR A 595 -1.62 -16.62 -33.38
C TYR A 595 -1.57 -17.80 -34.38
N THR A 596 -0.47 -18.16 -35.08
CA THR A 596 0.97 -18.35 -34.70
C THR A 596 1.82 -18.39 -36.03
N ASP A 597 3.13 -18.71 -36.23
CA ASP A 597 4.27 -19.24 -35.45
C ASP A 597 5.68 -18.94 -36.10
N GLN A 598 6.71 -19.72 -35.70
CA GLN A 598 8.14 -19.81 -36.12
C GLN A 598 8.41 -20.03 -37.65
N ALA A 599 9.63 -19.90 -38.24
CA ALA A 599 11.00 -20.10 -37.72
C ALA A 599 12.19 -19.55 -38.61
N LEU A 600 13.42 -19.59 -38.06
CA LEU A 600 14.78 -19.78 -38.69
C LEU A 600 15.54 -18.67 -39.51
N GLN A 601 16.70 -18.21 -38.95
CA GLN A 601 18.07 -18.04 -39.55
C GLN A 601 18.34 -17.00 -40.71
N VAL A 602 19.54 -16.41 -40.99
CA VAL A 602 20.85 -16.16 -40.28
C VAL A 602 21.73 -15.10 -41.04
N ASN A 603 22.52 -14.27 -40.32
CA ASN A 603 23.76 -13.50 -40.63
C ASN A 603 24.01 -12.53 -41.85
N GLN A 604 24.78 -11.45 -41.54
CA GLN A 604 25.90 -10.80 -42.31
C GLN A 604 25.58 -9.98 -43.60
N GLU A 605 26.32 -8.93 -44.02
CA GLU A 605 27.46 -8.17 -43.42
C GLU A 605 27.57 -6.70 -43.94
N ALA A 606 28.53 -5.94 -43.37
CA ALA A 606 28.77 -4.49 -43.51
C ALA A 606 29.47 -3.98 -44.79
N LYS A 607 29.41 -2.64 -45.02
CA LYS A 607 30.48 -1.68 -45.48
C LYS A 607 30.12 -0.64 -46.59
N SER A 608 30.46 0.62 -46.29
CA SER A 608 31.05 1.70 -47.13
C SER A 608 30.48 2.17 -48.49
N ALA A 609 30.04 3.44 -48.54
CA ALA A 609 30.43 4.54 -49.47
C ALA A 609 29.90 5.87 -48.86
N GLN A 610 30.58 7.02 -48.76
CA GLN A 610 31.39 7.88 -49.66
C GLN A 610 30.60 8.88 -50.54
N ASP A 611 30.95 10.17 -50.35
CA ASP A 611 30.87 11.36 -51.23
C ASP A 611 29.48 11.71 -51.84
N SER A 612 29.01 12.97 -51.83
CA SER A 612 29.64 14.13 -52.50
C SER A 612 29.06 15.51 -52.06
N ASP A 613 29.77 16.60 -52.39
CA ASP A 613 29.35 18.00 -52.20
C ASP A 613 28.13 18.43 -53.04
N LEU A 614 27.41 19.50 -52.64
CA LEU A 614 27.48 20.81 -53.33
C LEU A 614 26.68 21.94 -52.66
N SER A 615 27.06 23.17 -53.02
CA SER A 615 26.64 24.47 -52.49
C SER A 615 25.25 24.96 -52.92
N GLY A 616 24.63 25.81 -52.08
CA GLY A 616 23.57 26.73 -52.48
C GLY A 616 23.46 27.92 -51.52
N GLN A 617 23.64 29.15 -52.02
CA GLN A 617 23.37 30.40 -51.30
C GLN A 617 22.04 30.98 -51.79
N ASP A 618 21.38 31.82 -50.98
CA ASP A 618 20.87 33.09 -51.51
C ASP A 618 20.60 34.14 -50.40
N HIS A 619 20.47 35.40 -50.80
CA HIS A 619 20.33 36.58 -49.92
C HIS A 619 18.93 37.21 -49.99
N LEU A 620 18.62 38.02 -48.96
CA LEU A 620 17.93 39.34 -48.92
C LEU A 620 17.31 39.48 -47.50
N GLN A 621 17.63 40.50 -46.68
CA GLN A 621 17.24 41.92 -46.78
C GLN A 621 15.71 42.10 -46.96
N LEU A 622 15.00 43.04 -46.35
CA LEU A 622 15.14 44.05 -45.29
C LEU A 622 13.77 44.76 -45.37
N ASP A 623 13.18 45.18 -44.26
CA ASP A 623 12.65 46.56 -44.13
C ASP A 623 12.12 46.86 -42.72
N GLN A 624 11.97 48.15 -42.42
CA GLN A 624 11.50 48.72 -41.15
C GLN A 624 10.55 49.91 -41.41
N ASN A 625 9.95 50.44 -40.33
CA ASN A 625 9.10 51.63 -40.27
C ASN A 625 7.66 51.37 -40.78
N ASP A 626 6.61 52.02 -40.26
CA ASP A 626 6.55 53.44 -39.90
C ASP A 626 6.01 53.79 -38.49
N GLN A 627 6.10 55.08 -38.14
CA GLN A 627 5.66 55.69 -36.88
C GLN A 627 4.30 56.42 -37.01
N GLY A 628 3.71 56.87 -35.90
CA GLY A 628 2.59 57.82 -35.95
C GLY A 628 2.00 58.24 -34.60
N SER A 629 2.29 59.47 -34.17
CA SER A 629 1.55 60.36 -33.23
C SER A 629 0.54 59.75 -32.24
N SER A 630 0.68 59.85 -30.91
CA SER A 630 0.79 61.05 -30.04
C SER A 630 -0.48 61.91 -29.91
N SER A 631 -1.06 61.96 -28.70
CA SER A 631 -1.75 63.13 -28.14
C SER A 631 -1.80 62.98 -26.61
N GLN A 632 -1.47 64.05 -25.88
CA GLN A 632 -1.73 64.19 -24.45
C GLN A 632 -2.85 65.22 -24.29
N GLU A 633 -3.71 65.05 -23.29
CA GLU A 633 -4.16 66.19 -22.48
C GLU A 633 -4.74 65.73 -21.14
N SER A 634 -4.94 66.67 -20.23
CA SER A 634 -5.29 66.48 -18.82
C SER A 634 -6.13 67.66 -18.33
N ILE A 635 -6.93 67.50 -17.26
CA ILE A 635 -7.08 68.46 -16.13
C ILE A 635 -8.24 68.08 -15.17
N ALA A 636 -7.95 68.25 -13.88
CA ALA A 636 -8.77 68.53 -12.68
C ALA A 636 -10.22 68.01 -12.49
N GLU A 637 -10.41 67.38 -11.33
CA GLU A 637 -11.35 67.75 -10.24
C GLU A 637 -12.68 68.47 -10.55
N THR A 638 -13.79 67.88 -10.08
CA THR A 638 -14.64 68.51 -9.03
C THR A 638 -15.47 67.45 -8.30
N ALA A 639 -16.10 67.82 -7.18
CA ALA A 639 -16.70 66.87 -6.23
C ALA A 639 -18.19 67.13 -5.93
N SER A 640 -18.82 66.13 -5.32
CA SER A 640 -20.16 66.12 -4.69
C SER A 640 -21.36 65.91 -5.63
N GLU A 641 -22.10 64.82 -5.42
CA GLU A 641 -23.41 64.90 -4.74
C GLU A 641 -23.83 63.55 -4.15
N VAL A 642 -24.86 63.54 -3.29
CA VAL A 642 -25.33 62.38 -2.53
C VAL A 642 -26.75 62.02 -2.94
N LYS A 643 -27.05 60.74 -3.22
CA LYS A 643 -28.40 60.18 -2.98
C LYS A 643 -28.57 58.65 -3.02
N ASP A 644 -29.28 58.19 -1.99
CA ASP A 644 -30.32 57.15 -1.94
C ASP A 644 -30.29 55.92 -2.87
N GLN A 645 -30.16 54.76 -2.20
CA GLN A 645 -30.96 53.53 -2.35
C GLN A 645 -31.73 53.32 -3.67
N ALA A 646 -31.28 52.36 -4.48
CA ALA A 646 -32.13 51.61 -5.41
C ALA A 646 -32.34 50.18 -4.89
N LYS A 647 -33.59 49.69 -4.94
CA LYS A 647 -33.90 48.26 -4.71
C LYS A 647 -33.48 47.44 -5.94
N PRO A 648 -33.10 46.16 -5.80
CA PRO A 648 -33.12 45.24 -6.92
C PRO A 648 -34.57 45.06 -7.42
N GLU A 649 -34.72 44.93 -8.74
CA GLU A 649 -36.01 44.65 -9.39
C GLU A 649 -36.49 43.21 -9.09
N PRO A 650 -37.81 42.94 -9.14
CA PRO A 650 -38.34 41.60 -8.87
C PRO A 650 -37.92 40.60 -9.95
N ALA A 651 -37.42 39.44 -9.53
CA ALA A 651 -37.14 38.33 -10.42
C ALA A 651 -38.39 37.88 -11.19
N ALA A 652 -38.20 37.38 -12.41
CA ALA A 652 -39.29 36.86 -13.22
C ALA A 652 -40.03 35.70 -12.51
N PRO A 653 -41.37 35.62 -12.61
CA PRO A 653 -42.14 34.60 -11.91
C PRO A 653 -41.73 33.20 -12.36
N LEU A 654 -41.49 32.31 -11.39
CA LEU A 654 -41.10 30.92 -11.64
C LEU A 654 -42.17 30.19 -12.48
N PRO A 655 -41.77 29.23 -13.35
CA PRO A 655 -42.72 28.39 -14.06
C PRO A 655 -43.66 27.68 -13.08
N ALA A 656 -44.95 27.62 -13.41
CA ALA A 656 -45.99 27.09 -12.50
C ALA A 656 -45.78 25.62 -12.07
N SER A 657 -44.96 24.86 -12.81
CA SER A 657 -44.48 23.52 -12.42
C SER A 657 -43.49 23.55 -11.25
N VAL A 658 -42.59 24.55 -11.22
CA VAL A 658 -41.60 24.76 -10.15
C VAL A 658 -42.30 25.28 -8.90
N GLN A 659 -43.22 26.24 -9.04
CA GLN A 659 -44.00 26.74 -7.91
C GLN A 659 -44.78 25.60 -7.21
N LYS A 660 -45.43 24.72 -7.99
CA LYS A 660 -46.08 23.50 -7.47
C LYS A 660 -45.13 22.51 -6.82
N ALA A 661 -43.85 22.48 -7.21
CA ALA A 661 -42.88 21.63 -6.54
C ALA A 661 -42.53 22.23 -5.16
N ILE A 662 -42.28 23.53 -5.08
CA ILE A 662 -42.03 24.27 -3.83
C ILE A 662 -43.19 24.07 -2.85
N ASP A 663 -44.44 24.22 -3.31
CA ASP A 663 -45.65 24.01 -2.50
C ASP A 663 -45.78 22.59 -1.91
N ILE A 664 -45.13 21.58 -2.51
CA ILE A 664 -45.24 20.16 -2.13
C ILE A 664 -44.05 19.67 -1.31
N PHE A 665 -42.83 20.15 -1.59
CA PHE A 665 -41.60 19.65 -0.97
C PHE A 665 -40.86 20.67 -0.08
N GLY A 666 -41.25 21.95 -0.11
CA GLY A 666 -40.57 23.05 0.58
C GLY A 666 -39.37 23.57 -0.19
N GLU A 667 -39.14 24.89 -0.11
CA GLU A 667 -38.13 25.60 -0.91
C GLU A 667 -36.70 25.11 -0.61
N ASP A 668 -36.39 24.85 0.67
CA ASP A 668 -35.09 24.32 1.13
C ASP A 668 -34.69 22.96 0.53
N ASN A 669 -35.65 22.20 -0.02
CA ASN A 669 -35.42 20.86 -0.57
C ASN A 669 -35.31 20.83 -2.11
N ILE A 670 -35.38 21.98 -2.80
CA ILE A 670 -35.42 22.05 -4.26
C ILE A 670 -34.32 22.96 -4.80
N ASN A 671 -33.27 22.36 -5.34
CA ASN A 671 -32.28 23.09 -6.13
C ASN A 671 -32.87 23.47 -7.50
N ILE A 672 -33.18 24.75 -7.69
CA ILE A 672 -33.57 25.33 -8.98
C ILE A 672 -32.29 25.75 -9.70
N ILE A 673 -31.98 25.06 -10.79
CA ILE A 673 -30.90 25.43 -11.71
C ILE A 673 -31.52 26.24 -12.84
N TYR A 674 -30.95 27.41 -13.11
CA TYR A 674 -31.24 28.22 -14.29
C TYR A 674 -30.12 27.98 -15.32
N ASP A 675 -30.48 27.79 -16.58
CA ASP A 675 -29.55 27.74 -17.73
C ASP A 675 -29.08 29.16 -18.12
#